data_AF-A0A1E7GQ53-F1
#
_entry.id   AF-A0A1E7GQ53-F1
#
_cell.length_a   1.000
_cell.length_b   1.000
_cell.length_c   1.000
_cell.angle_alpha   90.00
_cell.angle_beta   90.00
_cell.angle_gamma   90.00
#
_symmetry.space_group_name_H-M   'P 1'
#
loop_
_entity.id
_entity.type
_entity.pdbx_description
1 polymer ?
#
loop_
_entity_poly.entity_id
_entity_poly.type
_entity_poly.pdbx_seq_one_letter_code
_entity_poly.pdbx_strand_id
1 'polypeptide(L)'
;MKAVARWSINNRVTVNLLMVLVIVAGLLALMRMRREAFPQFSLDFIHISVPYPGASPEEIEEGICIKIEEQLKAIDGVSKIMSTAQEGHGSFLVELDVDSDDEVQSILDEVKTEVDRIDTFPEESENPVIIEVLMREPVIGVAVYGDRSERQLREVAERIRDDLTDTDVISQADLLGVRDYEISIEVSEDDLRRYNLSFDGVAKAIRTASLDLPGGLIKTPGGDVLLRSKGQRYVGREFEDIPLITHRDGTIIRLGDVANIIDGFEDVDQWGRFNGKPMAMVQVMRTGDEDIVEIARVARDYVETHRHLMPEGIQVALWGDLSQMVRDRISLLSRNGIQGILLVFLSLALFLNFRLAFWVAIGIPISFMAAFFVLDWYGATINLISLFAFIMTLGILVDDAIIFGENAYSNFYQGKSPSQAVIDGVGEVGWPVVMAVTTTILAFTPLLFIAGIMGKFIAVMPTAVIIILIVSLAEALLILPAHLEGALSRSSRSPSSGHGLQQKVRSRVDKALRFAIDRVYTPVIKSATKNRYFTLCIALGVIIATAGLVLGGHVSFTLFPKGDSDLMIVEISYPLGTPVRITEASIKELEKAALAANEDVSSLAADGDKVVKHVLSLVGQIPPRDWKTGENGGHCGQVFVELLSSENRPGLSAERILNAWRKKVGDMPGVERLAFSVLHGGPAGNPIEIQLIGHDFDILEQAASDVKAEIASYPGTYDIADDSKPGKEEIRLKARDGASPLGVSLQDIARQVRQAFYGEEAVRIQRGRDDIKVMVRYAEPERRSFAGVEEMRIRTREGDEIPLDEVAQVDYGRAYSVIHRVDRKRVITVVSDLDENVANATKIVSDLKADFLPELVRRYPGIKYSLEGDEKRQEESIGSLKKGFTLALMGIYLILATQFRSYTQPGIIMMAIPFGLVGAVIGHLIMDLDVTLMSLFGSVALSGIVVNDALILIDFTNRAVQDGKSLEQAVEASGRARFRPVILTSVTTIAGLMPLMLERSFQAQFLIPMAVSITFGLLAATVLTLVLV
;
A
#
# COMPACT_ATOMS: atom_id res chain seq x y z
N MET A 1 -27.23 1.89 36.56
CA MET A 1 -28.14 1.36 35.50
C MET A 1 -29.60 1.77 35.70
N LYS A 2 -30.31 1.35 36.76
CA LYS A 2 -31.74 1.72 36.97
C LYS A 2 -32.03 3.23 36.93
N ALA A 3 -31.13 4.05 37.50
CA ALA A 3 -31.25 5.51 37.48
C ALA A 3 -31.17 6.09 36.05
N VAL A 4 -30.28 5.56 35.21
CA VAL A 4 -30.11 5.97 33.81
C VAL A 4 -31.35 5.63 32.99
N ALA A 5 -31.84 4.39 33.10
CA ALA A 5 -33.07 3.97 32.42
C ALA A 5 -34.28 4.83 32.86
N ARG A 6 -34.40 5.12 34.16
CA ARG A 6 -35.46 6.00 34.69
C ARG A 6 -35.35 7.42 34.17
N TRP A 7 -34.14 7.96 34.08
CA TRP A 7 -33.90 9.29 33.52
C TRP A 7 -34.30 9.35 32.05
N SER A 8 -33.90 8.36 31.24
CA SER A 8 -34.25 8.26 29.82
C SER A 8 -35.78 8.24 29.61
N ILE A 9 -36.49 7.39 30.36
CA ILE A 9 -37.96 7.24 30.25
C ILE A 9 -38.71 8.52 30.67
N ASN A 10 -38.22 9.24 31.70
CA ASN A 10 -38.86 10.44 32.21
C ASN A 10 -38.60 11.67 31.30
N ASN A 11 -37.50 11.69 30.55
CA ASN A 11 -37.06 12.83 29.74
C ASN A 11 -37.14 12.54 28.23
N ARG A 12 -38.26 11.99 27.76
CA ARG A 12 -38.42 11.54 26.35
C ARG A 12 -38.15 12.63 25.31
N VAL A 13 -38.52 13.88 25.61
CA VAL A 13 -38.29 15.00 24.69
C VAL A 13 -36.78 15.22 24.52
N THR A 14 -36.03 15.26 25.61
CA THR A 14 -34.57 15.40 25.59
C THR A 14 -33.91 14.24 24.85
N VAL A 15 -34.36 13.00 25.10
CA VAL A 15 -33.83 11.81 24.41
C VAL A 15 -34.08 11.88 22.90
N ASN A 16 -35.28 12.28 22.47
CA ASN A 16 -35.58 12.43 21.04
C ASN A 16 -34.78 13.56 20.40
N LEU A 17 -34.61 14.69 21.10
CA LEU A 17 -33.79 15.80 20.62
C LEU A 17 -32.31 15.40 20.51
N LEU A 18 -31.78 14.66 21.47
CA LEU A 18 -30.42 14.12 21.43
C LEU A 18 -30.24 13.18 20.23
N MET A 19 -31.20 12.29 19.99
CA MET A 19 -31.19 11.39 18.83
C MET A 19 -31.18 12.18 17.50
N VAL A 20 -32.05 13.18 17.36
CA VAL A 20 -32.09 14.02 16.15
C VAL A 20 -30.79 14.82 15.99
N LEU A 21 -30.25 15.37 17.08
CA LEU A 21 -28.97 16.08 17.07
C LEU A 21 -27.84 15.18 16.57
N VAL A 22 -27.75 13.96 17.08
CA VAL A 22 -26.76 12.96 16.66
C VAL A 22 -26.90 12.62 15.18
N ILE A 23 -28.13 12.41 14.71
CA ILE A 23 -28.38 12.11 13.29
C ILE A 23 -27.95 13.27 12.40
N VAL A 24 -28.30 14.52 12.77
CA VAL A 24 -27.93 15.70 11.99
C VAL A 24 -26.42 15.94 12.02
N ALA A 25 -25.79 15.84 13.19
CA ALA A 25 -24.34 16.00 13.33
C ALA A 25 -23.57 14.94 12.52
N GLY A 26 -24.01 13.68 12.60
CA GLY A 26 -23.45 12.59 11.82
C GLY A 26 -23.65 12.75 10.32
N LEU A 27 -24.82 13.24 9.87
CA LEU A 27 -25.09 13.50 8.46
C LEU A 27 -24.21 14.62 7.92
N LEU A 28 -24.03 15.71 8.69
CA LEU A 28 -23.14 16.81 8.32
C LEU A 28 -21.68 16.34 8.26
N ALA A 29 -21.24 15.53 9.23
CA ALA A 29 -19.92 14.92 9.22
C ALA A 29 -19.73 14.03 7.98
N LEU A 30 -20.67 13.13 7.70
CA LEU A 30 -20.62 12.23 6.54
C LEU A 30 -20.53 12.99 5.20
N MET A 31 -21.17 14.15 5.08
CA MET A 31 -21.10 14.99 3.88
C MET A 31 -19.78 15.75 3.75
N ARG A 32 -19.04 15.96 4.86
CA ARG A 32 -17.77 16.67 4.90
C ARG A 32 -16.57 15.74 4.81
N MET A 33 -16.68 14.52 5.33
CA MET A 33 -15.61 13.54 5.32
C MET A 33 -15.16 13.24 3.89
N ARG A 34 -13.84 13.13 3.74
CA ARG A 34 -13.18 12.88 2.45
C ARG A 34 -13.28 11.41 2.07
N ARG A 35 -13.28 11.16 0.76
CA ARG A 35 -13.28 9.80 0.20
C ARG A 35 -11.90 9.44 -0.34
N GLU A 36 -11.37 8.34 0.15
CA GLU A 36 -10.04 7.85 -0.19
C GLU A 36 -10.10 6.35 -0.50
N ALA A 37 -9.15 5.84 -1.30
CA ALA A 37 -9.03 4.41 -1.53
C ALA A 37 -8.46 3.73 -0.29
N PHE A 38 -7.30 4.23 0.16
CA PHE A 38 -6.61 3.81 1.36
C PHE A 38 -6.33 5.03 2.25
N PRO A 39 -6.21 4.85 3.57
CA PRO A 39 -5.75 5.92 4.45
C PRO A 39 -4.33 6.33 4.04
N GLN A 40 -4.03 7.63 4.06
CA GLN A 40 -2.66 8.12 3.98
C GLN A 40 -1.95 7.91 5.31
N PHE A 41 -0.77 7.30 5.28
CA PHE A 41 0.13 7.18 6.41
C PHE A 41 1.58 7.31 5.90
N SER A 42 2.47 7.80 6.76
CA SER A 42 3.91 7.75 6.48
C SER A 42 4.36 6.30 6.44
N LEU A 43 5.25 5.98 5.50
CA LEU A 43 5.89 4.66 5.47
C LEU A 43 7.06 4.59 6.46
N ASP A 44 7.34 5.65 7.24
CA ASP A 44 8.50 5.78 8.13
C ASP A 44 9.82 5.63 7.38
N PHE A 45 9.84 6.07 6.13
CA PHE A 45 11.06 6.09 5.32
C PHE A 45 11.43 7.51 4.93
N ILE A 46 12.73 7.78 4.96
CA ILE A 46 13.32 8.96 4.33
C ILE A 46 14.10 8.50 3.11
N HIS A 47 13.80 9.08 1.95
CA HIS A 47 14.54 8.86 0.74
C HIS A 47 15.52 10.01 0.52
N ILE A 48 16.79 9.65 0.32
CA ILE A 48 17.87 10.59 0.00
C ILE A 48 18.39 10.23 -1.38
N SER A 49 18.50 11.21 -2.27
CA SER A 49 19.09 11.03 -3.59
C SER A 49 20.16 12.07 -3.82
N VAL A 50 21.35 11.63 -4.24
CA VAL A 50 22.47 12.52 -4.56
C VAL A 50 22.92 12.19 -5.99
N PRO A 51 22.54 13.02 -6.97
CA PRO A 51 23.05 12.88 -8.33
C PRO A 51 24.55 13.16 -8.34
N TYR A 52 25.32 12.26 -8.94
CA TYR A 52 26.74 12.47 -9.24
C TYR A 52 27.00 12.01 -10.67
N PRO A 53 26.51 12.78 -11.67
CA PRO A 53 26.39 12.27 -13.03
C PRO A 53 27.74 11.88 -13.62
N GLY A 54 27.81 10.71 -14.26
CA GLY A 54 29.03 10.19 -14.87
C GLY A 54 30.07 9.57 -13.91
N ALA A 55 29.77 9.44 -12.62
CA ALA A 55 30.59 8.70 -11.66
C ALA A 55 30.27 7.19 -11.67
N SER A 56 31.27 6.34 -11.40
CA SER A 56 31.07 4.89 -11.28
C SER A 56 30.37 4.51 -9.96
N PRO A 57 29.72 3.33 -9.86
CA PRO A 57 29.14 2.86 -8.60
C PRO A 57 30.12 2.83 -7.42
N GLU A 58 31.40 2.50 -7.65
CA GLU A 58 32.46 2.52 -6.64
C GLU A 58 32.76 3.95 -6.16
N GLU A 59 32.88 4.90 -7.08
CA GLU A 59 33.12 6.31 -6.75
C GLU A 59 31.94 6.90 -5.95
N ILE A 60 30.72 6.47 -6.26
CA ILE A 60 29.51 6.87 -5.55
C ILE A 60 29.46 6.19 -4.17
N GLU A 61 29.84 4.92 -4.07
CA GLU A 61 29.94 4.23 -2.79
C GLU A 61 30.89 4.98 -1.84
N GLU A 62 32.11 5.28 -2.29
CA GLU A 62 33.15 5.93 -1.47
C GLU A 62 32.91 7.42 -1.26
N GLY A 63 32.48 8.12 -2.31
CA GLY A 63 32.31 9.58 -2.32
C GLY A 63 31.01 10.06 -1.68
N ILE A 64 29.95 9.25 -1.69
CA ILE A 64 28.59 9.63 -1.29
C ILE A 64 28.02 8.66 -0.26
N CYS A 65 27.89 7.36 -0.59
CA CYS A 65 27.19 6.38 0.26
C CYS A 65 27.79 6.28 1.65
N ILE A 66 29.09 6.00 1.74
CA ILE A 66 29.77 5.83 3.03
C ILE A 66 29.67 7.11 3.87
N LYS A 67 29.82 8.29 3.26
CA LYS A 67 29.79 9.57 3.97
C LYS A 67 28.43 9.87 4.59
N ILE A 68 27.36 9.64 3.85
CA ILE A 68 25.99 9.84 4.35
C ILE A 68 25.66 8.77 5.39
N GLU A 69 25.94 7.49 5.13
CA GLU A 69 25.67 6.40 6.08
C GLU A 69 26.31 6.64 7.46
N GLU A 70 27.52 7.22 7.50
CA GLU A 70 28.21 7.55 8.75
C GLU A 70 27.51 8.63 9.56
N GLN A 71 26.92 9.63 8.92
CA GLN A 71 26.15 10.69 9.59
C GLN A 71 24.80 10.16 10.08
N LEU A 72 24.08 9.41 9.23
CA LEU A 72 22.74 8.92 9.55
C LEU A 72 22.71 7.94 10.72
N LYS A 73 23.77 7.16 10.91
CA LYS A 73 23.83 6.17 11.99
C LYS A 73 23.76 6.78 13.39
N ALA A 74 24.18 8.04 13.55
CA ALA A 74 24.19 8.71 14.84
C ALA A 74 22.81 9.26 15.24
N ILE A 75 21.85 9.29 14.31
CA ILE A 75 20.52 9.87 14.50
C ILE A 75 19.63 8.87 15.25
N ASP A 76 18.99 9.34 16.32
CA ASP A 76 18.04 8.54 17.10
C ASP A 76 16.75 8.31 16.28
N GLY A 77 16.16 7.12 16.39
CA GLY A 77 15.01 6.73 15.57
C GLY A 77 15.33 6.18 14.17
N VAL A 78 16.60 6.19 13.72
CA VAL A 78 17.01 5.47 12.50
C VAL A 78 17.21 3.97 12.78
N SER A 79 16.38 3.14 12.17
CA SER A 79 16.35 1.68 12.38
C SER A 79 17.26 0.93 11.41
N LYS A 80 17.15 1.22 10.11
CA LYS A 80 17.89 0.53 9.03
C LYS A 80 18.27 1.53 7.95
N ILE A 81 19.50 1.43 7.44
CA ILE A 81 19.95 2.25 6.30
C ILE A 81 20.20 1.33 5.12
N MET A 82 19.39 1.48 4.08
CA MET A 82 19.62 0.86 2.78
C MET A 82 20.19 1.92 1.83
N SER A 83 21.29 1.61 1.18
CA SER A 83 21.91 2.51 0.22
C SER A 83 22.29 1.77 -1.05
N THR A 84 22.13 2.45 -2.16
CA THR A 84 22.35 1.91 -3.49
C THR A 84 23.24 2.88 -4.24
N ALA A 85 24.42 2.43 -4.63
CA ALA A 85 25.32 3.15 -5.52
C ALA A 85 25.13 2.63 -6.95
N GLN A 86 24.67 3.50 -7.85
CA GLN A 86 24.48 3.21 -9.26
C GLN A 86 25.18 4.26 -10.10
N GLU A 87 25.49 3.96 -11.36
CA GLU A 87 26.12 4.93 -12.25
C GLU A 87 25.35 6.25 -12.26
N GLY A 88 26.07 7.35 -12.00
CA GLY A 88 25.53 8.70 -12.03
C GLY A 88 24.71 9.15 -10.82
N HIS A 89 24.37 8.29 -9.84
CA HIS A 89 23.66 8.72 -8.63
C HIS A 89 23.75 7.73 -7.45
N GLY A 90 23.78 8.27 -6.23
CA GLY A 90 23.58 7.51 -5.00
C GLY A 90 22.16 7.69 -4.46
N SER A 91 21.52 6.60 -4.02
CA SER A 91 20.21 6.64 -3.37
C SER A 91 20.24 5.95 -2.02
N PHE A 92 19.43 6.43 -1.08
CA PHE A 92 19.28 5.88 0.25
C PHE A 92 17.81 5.79 0.60
N LEU A 93 17.45 4.69 1.24
CA LEU A 93 16.17 4.47 1.86
C LEU A 93 16.44 4.20 3.34
N VAL A 94 16.09 5.18 4.17
CA VAL A 94 16.34 5.17 5.62
C VAL A 94 15.04 4.79 6.32
N GLU A 95 15.00 3.63 6.95
CA GLU A 95 13.87 3.14 7.74
C GLU A 95 13.94 3.73 9.15
N LEU A 96 12.81 4.26 9.62
CA LEU A 96 12.67 4.84 10.95
C LEU A 96 11.86 3.91 11.86
N ASP A 97 12.20 3.90 13.15
CA ASP A 97 11.43 3.24 14.20
C ASP A 97 10.81 4.33 15.09
N VAL A 98 9.60 4.75 14.75
CA VAL A 98 8.92 5.92 15.33
C VAL A 98 7.46 5.63 15.67
N ASP A 99 6.97 6.28 16.73
CA ASP A 99 5.61 6.09 17.23
C ASP A 99 4.61 7.11 16.62
N SER A 100 5.09 8.15 15.95
CA SER A 100 4.23 9.21 15.38
C SER A 100 4.81 9.91 14.14
N ASP A 101 3.93 10.42 13.28
CA ASP A 101 4.33 11.15 12.06
C ASP A 101 5.04 12.50 12.38
N ASP A 102 4.73 13.12 13.53
CA ASP A 102 5.42 14.34 13.98
C ASP A 102 6.92 14.09 14.25
N GLU A 103 7.26 12.88 14.69
CA GLU A 103 8.62 12.44 14.94
C GLU A 103 9.38 12.22 13.62
N VAL A 104 8.71 11.71 12.58
CA VAL A 104 9.28 11.57 11.23
C VAL A 104 9.77 12.92 10.70
N GLN A 105 8.98 13.98 10.85
CA GLN A 105 9.37 15.32 10.40
C GLN A 105 10.56 15.87 11.19
N SER A 106 10.62 15.63 12.50
CA SER A 106 11.77 16.00 13.33
C SER A 106 13.05 15.28 12.87
N ILE A 107 12.96 13.98 12.62
CA ILE A 107 14.10 13.18 12.13
C ILE A 107 14.48 13.61 10.70
N LEU A 108 13.52 13.93 9.84
CA LEU A 108 13.79 14.46 8.50
C LEU A 108 14.62 15.74 8.55
N ASP A 109 14.28 16.66 9.43
CA ASP A 109 15.02 17.91 9.61
C ASP A 109 16.41 17.68 10.23
N GLU A 110 16.54 16.69 11.11
CA GLU A 110 17.84 16.25 11.64
C GLU A 110 18.70 15.60 10.54
N VAL A 111 18.14 14.71 9.72
CA VAL A 111 18.80 14.10 8.56
C VAL A 111 19.27 15.16 7.58
N LYS A 112 18.43 16.14 7.24
CA LYS A 112 18.85 17.28 6.40
C LYS A 112 20.03 18.02 7.01
N THR A 113 19.95 18.33 8.31
CA THR A 113 21.02 19.02 9.02
C THR A 113 22.34 18.24 9.01
N GLU A 114 22.30 16.93 9.24
CA GLU A 114 23.50 16.09 9.27
C GLU A 114 24.09 15.84 7.87
N VAL A 115 23.26 15.73 6.84
CA VAL A 115 23.72 15.63 5.45
C VAL A 115 24.31 16.97 4.98
N ASP A 116 23.69 18.10 5.32
CA ASP A 116 24.17 19.45 4.97
C ASP A 116 25.52 19.79 5.64
N ARG A 117 25.90 19.09 6.72
CA ARG A 117 27.23 19.23 7.36
C ARG A 117 28.36 18.57 6.58
N ILE A 118 28.08 17.75 5.56
CA ILE A 118 29.10 17.04 4.79
C ILE A 118 29.76 18.02 3.79
N ASP A 119 30.82 18.70 4.23
CA ASP A 119 31.59 19.62 3.38
C ASP A 119 32.49 18.92 2.34
N THR A 120 32.52 17.57 2.34
CA THR A 120 33.46 16.79 1.53
C THR A 120 32.81 16.05 0.36
N PHE A 121 31.57 16.39 -0.02
CA PHE A 121 31.01 15.85 -1.25
C PHE A 121 31.90 16.19 -2.46
N PRO A 122 31.96 15.32 -3.48
CA PRO A 122 32.64 15.65 -4.73
C PRO A 122 32.10 16.97 -5.32
N GLU A 123 32.99 17.87 -5.79
CA GLU A 123 32.59 19.18 -6.32
C GLU A 123 31.59 19.09 -7.49
N GLU A 124 31.63 17.99 -8.24
CA GLU A 124 30.79 17.72 -9.41
C GLU A 124 29.47 17.00 -9.07
N SER A 125 29.20 16.75 -7.78
CA SER A 125 27.91 16.19 -7.35
C SER A 125 26.86 17.29 -7.19
N GLU A 126 25.60 16.96 -7.49
CA GLU A 126 24.48 17.86 -7.25
C GLU A 126 24.05 17.80 -5.78
N ASN A 127 23.28 18.81 -5.34
CA ASN A 127 22.81 18.86 -3.96
C ASN A 127 21.92 17.64 -3.63
N PRO A 128 22.07 17.05 -2.43
CA PRO A 128 21.17 15.99 -1.96
C PRO A 128 19.71 16.43 -1.95
N VAL A 129 18.84 15.58 -2.49
CA VAL A 129 17.39 15.69 -2.38
C VAL A 129 16.94 14.74 -1.28
N ILE A 130 16.44 15.31 -0.18
CA ILE A 130 16.02 14.57 1.02
C ILE A 130 14.52 14.77 1.22
N ILE A 131 13.75 13.70 1.07
CA ILE A 131 12.29 13.73 1.17
C ILE A 131 11.77 12.59 2.04
N GLU A 132 10.68 12.85 2.75
CA GLU A 132 9.90 11.78 3.37
C GLU A 132 9.19 10.95 2.27
N VAL A 133 9.22 9.63 2.42
CA VAL A 133 8.50 8.72 1.54
C VAL A 133 7.06 8.62 2.01
N LEU A 134 6.21 9.40 1.36
CA LEU A 134 4.76 9.31 1.53
C LEU A 134 4.16 8.39 0.47
N MET A 135 3.11 7.66 0.83
CA MET A 135 2.29 6.93 -0.14
C MET A 135 1.51 7.94 -1.01
N ARG A 136 2.09 8.35 -2.13
CA ARG A 136 1.43 9.24 -3.10
C ARG A 136 0.53 8.41 -4.00
N GLU A 137 -0.76 8.74 -4.03
CA GLU A 137 -1.75 8.01 -4.82
C GLU A 137 -1.95 8.70 -6.18
N PRO A 138 -1.48 8.11 -7.30
CA PRO A 138 -1.88 8.55 -8.62
C PRO A 138 -3.39 8.37 -8.77
N VAL A 139 -4.11 9.45 -9.04
CA VAL A 139 -5.58 9.42 -9.11
C VAL A 139 -6.06 9.03 -10.50
N ILE A 140 -5.50 9.69 -11.52
CA ILE A 140 -5.89 9.48 -12.92
C ILE A 140 -4.78 10.00 -13.84
N GLY A 141 -4.46 9.24 -14.88
CA GLY A 141 -3.56 9.65 -15.95
C GLY A 141 -4.32 10.15 -17.17
N VAL A 142 -3.85 11.24 -17.79
CA VAL A 142 -4.31 11.71 -19.10
C VAL A 142 -3.22 11.43 -20.13
N ALA A 143 -3.45 10.38 -20.93
CA ALA A 143 -2.54 9.95 -21.98
C ALA A 143 -2.73 10.81 -23.23
N VAL A 144 -1.72 11.58 -23.62
CA VAL A 144 -1.64 12.30 -24.89
C VAL A 144 -0.81 11.46 -25.85
N TYR A 145 -1.42 10.87 -26.89
CA TYR A 145 -0.72 9.91 -27.76
C TYR A 145 -1.08 10.09 -29.24
N GLY A 146 -0.15 9.76 -30.13
CA GLY A 146 -0.34 9.96 -31.56
C GLY A 146 0.92 9.82 -32.40
N ASP A 147 0.76 9.80 -33.73
CA ASP A 147 1.87 9.70 -34.68
C ASP A 147 2.47 11.10 -34.94
N ARG A 148 2.97 11.73 -33.87
CA ARG A 148 3.55 13.08 -33.84
C ARG A 148 4.90 13.07 -33.13
N SER A 149 5.66 14.15 -33.30
CA SER A 149 6.97 14.29 -32.63
C SER A 149 6.81 14.38 -31.11
N GLU A 150 7.80 13.91 -30.37
CA GLU A 150 7.82 13.98 -28.90
C GLU A 150 7.59 15.41 -28.39
N ARG A 151 8.21 16.41 -29.03
CA ARG A 151 7.98 17.83 -28.72
C ARG A 151 6.52 18.24 -28.81
N GLN A 152 5.82 17.87 -29.88
CA GLN A 152 4.41 18.21 -30.04
C GLN A 152 3.53 17.52 -29.00
N LEU A 153 3.84 16.28 -28.64
CA LEU A 153 3.11 15.55 -27.60
C LEU A 153 3.35 16.15 -26.22
N ARG A 154 4.61 16.48 -25.90
CA ARG A 154 5.01 17.14 -24.65
C ARG A 154 4.36 18.51 -24.49
N GLU A 155 4.44 19.38 -25.50
CA GLU A 155 3.83 20.73 -25.45
C GLU A 155 2.31 20.67 -25.21
N VAL A 156 1.63 19.69 -25.80
CA VAL A 156 0.19 19.47 -25.54
C VAL A 156 -0.03 18.93 -24.13
N ALA A 157 0.79 17.99 -23.66
CA ALA A 157 0.70 17.46 -22.30
C ALA A 157 0.99 18.53 -21.24
N GLU A 158 1.97 19.41 -21.45
CA GLU A 158 2.26 20.56 -20.59
C GLU A 158 1.08 21.51 -20.49
N ARG A 159 0.43 21.83 -21.63
CA ARG A 159 -0.78 22.65 -21.61
C ARG A 159 -1.89 21.99 -20.82
N ILE A 160 -2.12 20.68 -21.02
CA ILE A 160 -3.13 19.93 -20.27
C ILE A 160 -2.81 19.91 -18.77
N ARG A 161 -1.54 19.70 -18.39
CA ARG A 161 -1.08 19.77 -17.00
C ARG A 161 -1.36 21.15 -16.40
N ASP A 162 -1.01 22.21 -17.12
CA ASP A 162 -1.19 23.58 -16.66
C ASP A 162 -2.70 23.89 -16.52
N ASP A 163 -3.53 23.55 -17.50
CA ASP A 163 -4.98 23.73 -17.45
C ASP A 163 -5.64 22.94 -16.30
N LEU A 164 -5.13 21.74 -15.98
CA LEU A 164 -5.60 20.94 -14.84
C LEU A 164 -5.16 21.53 -13.50
N THR A 165 -3.91 21.99 -13.39
CA THR A 165 -3.35 22.57 -12.15
C THR A 165 -3.77 24.01 -11.87
N ASP A 166 -4.31 24.71 -12.87
CA ASP A 166 -4.95 26.02 -12.70
C ASP A 166 -6.33 25.92 -11.99
N THR A 167 -6.82 24.71 -11.71
CA THR A 167 -8.06 24.49 -10.95
C THR A 167 -7.81 24.47 -9.44
N ASP A 168 -8.77 24.92 -8.64
CA ASP A 168 -8.70 24.86 -7.17
C ASP A 168 -8.74 23.42 -6.59
N VAL A 169 -8.89 22.40 -7.45
CA VAL A 169 -9.09 20.99 -7.06
C VAL A 169 -7.82 20.16 -7.21
N ILE A 170 -6.95 20.51 -8.15
CA ILE A 170 -5.76 19.72 -8.52
C ILE A 170 -4.53 20.58 -8.25
N SER A 171 -3.80 20.28 -7.17
CA SER A 171 -2.59 21.04 -6.85
C SER A 171 -1.34 20.51 -7.57
N GLN A 172 -1.30 19.23 -7.93
CA GLN A 172 -0.12 18.59 -8.52
C GLN A 172 -0.45 17.66 -9.69
N ALA A 173 0.30 17.83 -10.79
CA ALA A 173 0.30 16.91 -11.91
C ALA A 173 1.71 16.84 -12.52
N ASP A 174 2.19 15.63 -12.75
CA ASP A 174 3.55 15.35 -13.24
C ASP A 174 3.51 14.78 -14.67
N LEU A 175 4.59 14.94 -15.43
CA LEU A 175 4.71 14.34 -16.77
C LEU A 175 5.44 13.00 -16.69
N LEU A 176 4.95 12.01 -17.43
CA LEU A 176 5.57 10.69 -17.54
C LEU A 176 5.70 10.27 -19.01
N GLY A 177 6.79 9.56 -19.33
CA GLY A 177 7.05 9.02 -20.67
C GLY A 177 7.63 10.02 -21.67
N VAL A 178 8.16 11.16 -21.19
CA VAL A 178 8.85 12.18 -21.99
C VAL A 178 10.20 12.52 -21.36
N ARG A 179 11.17 12.94 -22.17
CA ARG A 179 12.51 13.37 -21.70
C ARG A 179 12.54 14.85 -21.42
N ASP A 180 13.43 15.29 -20.52
CA ASP A 180 13.63 16.70 -20.18
C ASP A 180 14.28 17.52 -21.31
N TYR A 181 14.06 18.83 -21.31
CA TYR A 181 14.61 19.72 -22.33
C TYR A 181 16.09 19.98 -22.09
N GLU A 182 16.90 19.89 -23.15
CA GLU A 182 18.34 20.17 -23.09
C GLU A 182 18.76 20.94 -24.35
N ILE A 183 19.75 21.84 -24.22
CA ILE A 183 20.46 22.42 -25.37
C ILE A 183 21.84 21.76 -25.45
N SER A 184 22.01 20.91 -26.45
CA SER A 184 23.28 20.26 -26.75
C SER A 184 24.10 21.10 -27.73
N ILE A 185 25.31 21.49 -27.35
CA ILE A 185 26.30 22.17 -28.18
C ILE A 185 27.37 21.13 -28.53
N GLU A 186 27.25 20.60 -29.74
CA GLU A 186 28.07 19.49 -30.24
C GLU A 186 29.21 20.03 -31.09
N VAL A 187 30.45 19.82 -30.65
CA VAL A 187 31.67 20.31 -31.32
C VAL A 187 32.48 19.12 -31.82
N SER A 188 32.97 19.15 -33.07
CA SER A 188 33.86 18.08 -33.55
C SER A 188 35.30 18.24 -33.04
N GLU A 189 36.04 17.15 -32.88
CA GLU A 189 37.47 17.26 -32.53
C GLU A 189 38.25 17.97 -33.64
N ASP A 190 37.90 17.75 -34.91
CA ASP A 190 38.51 18.44 -36.04
C ASP A 190 38.29 19.97 -35.99
N ASP A 191 37.10 20.43 -35.61
CA ASP A 191 36.81 21.86 -35.49
C ASP A 191 37.50 22.49 -34.27
N LEU A 192 37.56 21.79 -33.13
CA LEU A 192 38.35 22.24 -31.97
C LEU A 192 39.82 22.47 -32.37
N ARG A 193 40.41 21.55 -33.13
CA ARG A 193 41.78 21.67 -33.64
C ARG A 193 41.93 22.78 -34.67
N ARG A 194 41.03 22.84 -35.64
CA ARG A 194 41.05 23.84 -36.72
C ARG A 194 41.04 25.27 -36.19
N TYR A 195 40.28 25.51 -35.13
CA TYR A 195 40.13 26.83 -34.51
C TYR A 195 40.97 27.01 -33.24
N ASN A 196 41.78 26.02 -32.85
CA ASN A 196 42.60 26.01 -31.64
C ASN A 196 41.78 26.34 -30.37
N LEU A 197 40.65 25.66 -30.22
CA LEU A 197 39.71 25.82 -29.11
C LEU A 197 39.77 24.61 -28.17
N SER A 198 39.41 24.82 -26.91
CA SER A 198 39.15 23.77 -25.93
C SER A 198 37.68 23.81 -25.49
N PHE A 199 37.18 22.71 -24.92
CA PHE A 199 35.86 22.69 -24.29
C PHE A 199 35.70 23.81 -23.26
N ASP A 200 36.68 23.97 -22.36
CA ASP A 200 36.72 25.07 -21.39
C ASP A 200 36.58 26.46 -22.06
N GLY A 201 37.23 26.65 -23.21
CA GLY A 201 37.18 27.88 -23.98
C GLY A 201 35.78 28.15 -24.53
N VAL A 202 35.15 27.13 -25.11
CA VAL A 202 33.78 27.20 -25.64
C VAL A 202 32.77 27.45 -24.52
N ALA A 203 32.81 26.65 -23.45
CA ALA A 203 31.93 26.78 -22.30
C ALA A 203 32.08 28.14 -21.61
N LYS A 204 33.32 28.64 -21.45
CA LYS A 204 33.57 29.98 -20.91
C LYS A 204 33.05 31.09 -21.81
N ALA A 205 33.17 30.97 -23.14
CA ALA A 205 32.60 31.93 -24.07
C ALA A 205 31.08 31.98 -23.94
N ILE A 206 30.42 30.83 -23.81
CA ILE A 206 28.97 30.72 -23.58
C ILE A 206 28.58 31.37 -22.24
N ARG A 207 29.26 31.04 -21.14
CA ARG A 207 29.03 31.64 -19.81
C ARG A 207 29.12 33.16 -19.82
N THR A 208 30.10 33.69 -20.55
CA THR A 208 30.35 35.14 -20.60
C THR A 208 29.33 35.85 -21.51
N ALA A 209 28.90 35.21 -22.59
CA ALA A 209 27.98 35.79 -23.57
C ALA A 209 26.51 35.69 -23.15
N SER A 210 26.14 34.69 -22.34
CA SER A 210 24.77 34.43 -21.88
C SER A 210 24.61 34.82 -20.41
N LEU A 211 24.58 36.13 -20.14
CA LEU A 211 24.48 36.66 -18.77
C LEU A 211 23.56 37.89 -18.69
N ASP A 212 22.70 37.90 -17.68
CA ASP A 212 21.92 39.06 -17.25
C ASP A 212 22.51 39.64 -15.96
N LEU A 213 22.85 40.93 -15.96
CA LEU A 213 23.43 41.61 -14.80
C LEU A 213 22.60 42.82 -14.36
N PRO A 214 22.19 42.91 -13.08
CA PRO A 214 21.60 44.13 -12.55
C PRO A 214 22.66 45.23 -12.43
N GLY A 215 22.40 46.38 -13.06
CA GLY A 215 23.29 47.55 -13.08
C GLY A 215 22.99 48.58 -11.98
N GLY A 216 22.03 48.31 -11.10
CA GLY A 216 21.63 49.20 -10.01
C GLY A 216 20.48 50.14 -10.36
N LEU A 217 20.33 51.22 -9.57
CA LEU A 217 19.21 52.15 -9.65
C LEU A 217 19.74 53.59 -9.72
N ILE A 218 19.33 54.34 -10.75
CA ILE A 218 19.56 55.78 -10.82
C ILE A 218 18.38 56.46 -10.14
N LYS A 219 18.61 57.09 -8.98
CA LYS A 219 17.59 57.90 -8.31
C LYS A 219 17.60 59.31 -8.88
N THR A 220 16.50 59.72 -9.51
CA THR A 220 16.34 61.07 -10.03
C THR A 220 15.17 61.78 -9.35
N PRO A 221 15.12 63.12 -9.37
CA PRO A 221 13.97 63.86 -8.83
C PRO A 221 12.63 63.53 -9.50
N GLY A 222 12.66 63.00 -10.73
CA GLY A 222 11.48 62.55 -11.47
C GLY A 222 11.10 61.08 -11.26
N GLY A 223 11.86 60.35 -10.44
CA GLY A 223 11.66 58.92 -10.17
C GLY A 223 12.95 58.12 -10.27
N ASP A 224 12.86 56.86 -9.85
CA ASP A 224 13.97 55.92 -9.88
C ASP A 224 13.98 55.15 -11.22
N VAL A 225 15.13 55.10 -11.89
CA VAL A 225 15.33 54.38 -13.17
C VAL A 225 16.26 53.19 -12.94
N LEU A 226 15.79 52.00 -13.28
CA LEU A 226 16.51 50.76 -13.09
C LEU A 226 17.48 50.50 -14.25
N LEU A 227 18.75 50.25 -13.93
CA LEU A 227 19.78 49.84 -14.88
C LEU A 227 19.90 48.31 -14.87
N ARG A 228 19.82 47.68 -16.05
CA ARG A 228 20.02 46.24 -16.23
C ARG A 228 20.69 46.00 -17.58
N SER A 229 21.68 45.09 -17.60
CA SER A 229 22.23 44.52 -18.82
C SER A 229 21.50 43.22 -19.11
N LYS A 230 20.86 43.11 -20.27
CA LYS A 230 20.19 41.89 -20.74
C LYS A 230 20.99 41.27 -21.87
N GLY A 231 21.50 40.06 -21.64
CA GLY A 231 22.36 39.33 -22.57
C GLY A 231 22.14 37.82 -22.56
N GLN A 232 21.34 37.28 -21.64
CA GLN A 232 21.06 35.85 -21.56
C GLN A 232 20.40 35.31 -22.84
N ARG A 233 20.83 34.12 -23.26
CA ARG A 233 20.27 33.36 -24.39
C ARG A 233 19.34 32.28 -23.90
N TYR A 234 18.20 32.08 -24.58
CA TYR A 234 17.14 31.17 -24.15
C TYR A 234 16.82 30.04 -25.13
N VAL A 235 17.20 30.20 -26.41
CA VAL A 235 16.85 29.27 -27.50
C VAL A 235 18.12 28.94 -28.27
N GLY A 236 18.26 27.70 -28.76
CA GLY A 236 19.47 27.23 -29.44
C GLY A 236 20.01 28.17 -30.54
N ARG A 237 19.12 28.76 -31.35
CA ARG A 237 19.50 29.73 -32.39
C ARG A 237 20.23 30.96 -31.86
N GLU A 238 19.91 31.39 -30.64
CA GLU A 238 20.59 32.55 -30.04
C GLU A 238 22.00 32.22 -29.53
N PHE A 239 22.26 30.93 -29.29
CA PHE A 239 23.60 30.43 -28.96
C PHE A 239 24.49 30.36 -30.20
N GLU A 240 23.94 30.04 -31.38
CA GLU A 240 24.69 30.04 -32.66
C GLU A 240 25.43 31.36 -32.90
N ASP A 241 24.85 32.48 -32.46
CA ASP A 241 25.40 33.81 -32.65
C ASP A 241 26.56 34.19 -31.71
N ILE A 242 26.88 33.36 -30.71
CA ILE A 242 27.90 33.66 -29.69
C ILE A 242 29.29 33.74 -30.34
N PRO A 243 30.02 34.86 -30.18
CA PRO A 243 31.38 34.97 -30.73
C PRO A 243 32.35 34.11 -29.92
N LEU A 244 33.04 33.17 -30.58
CA LEU A 244 34.10 32.36 -29.98
C LEU A 244 35.48 32.99 -30.18
N ILE A 245 35.77 33.46 -31.39
CA ILE A 245 37.04 34.10 -31.74
C ILE A 245 36.74 35.44 -32.39
N THR A 246 37.41 36.50 -31.91
CA THR A 246 37.32 37.84 -32.50
C THR A 246 38.70 38.33 -32.85
N HIS A 247 38.97 38.51 -34.14
CA HIS A 247 40.23 39.04 -34.64
C HIS A 247 40.23 40.57 -34.66
N ARG A 248 41.43 41.17 -34.63
CA ARG A 248 41.60 42.64 -34.64
C ARG A 248 41.15 43.30 -35.93
N ASP A 249 41.05 42.54 -37.01
CA ASP A 249 40.55 42.98 -38.32
C ASP A 249 39.02 43.01 -38.41
N GLY A 250 38.32 42.59 -37.34
CA GLY A 250 36.85 42.53 -37.28
C GLY A 250 36.25 41.20 -37.70
N THR A 251 37.07 40.20 -38.06
CA THR A 251 36.57 38.83 -38.33
C THR A 251 36.09 38.19 -37.03
N ILE A 252 34.86 37.66 -37.03
CA ILE A 252 34.23 36.99 -35.90
C ILE A 252 33.89 35.57 -36.34
N ILE A 253 34.38 34.59 -35.60
CA ILE A 253 33.98 33.18 -35.73
C ILE A 253 32.98 32.91 -34.62
N ARG A 254 31.78 32.46 -34.99
CA ARG A 254 30.67 32.25 -34.08
C ARG A 254 30.57 30.79 -33.66
N LEU A 255 29.80 30.53 -32.62
CA LEU A 255 29.55 29.18 -32.13
C LEU A 255 28.89 28.30 -33.21
N GLY A 256 27.93 28.84 -33.96
CA GLY A 256 27.30 28.11 -35.07
C GLY A 256 28.23 27.80 -36.25
N ASP A 257 29.41 28.42 -36.33
CA ASP A 257 30.42 28.11 -37.34
C ASP A 257 31.30 26.91 -36.94
N VAL A 258 31.29 26.54 -35.66
CA VAL A 258 32.21 25.56 -35.04
C VAL A 258 31.45 24.37 -34.42
N ALA A 259 30.20 24.58 -34.02
CA ALA A 259 29.40 23.60 -33.30
C ALA A 259 28.01 23.45 -33.91
N ASN A 260 27.44 22.24 -33.80
CA ASN A 260 26.03 21.98 -34.07
C ASN A 260 25.22 22.18 -32.78
N ILE A 261 24.24 23.09 -32.81
CA ILE A 261 23.43 23.42 -31.64
C ILE A 261 22.05 22.76 -31.77
N ILE A 262 21.80 21.78 -30.91
CA ILE A 262 20.56 21.01 -30.86
C ILE A 262 19.76 21.47 -29.64
N ASP A 263 18.77 22.34 -29.88
CA ASP A 263 17.74 22.65 -28.89
C ASP A 263 16.71 21.50 -28.93
N GLY A 264 16.79 20.58 -27.97
CA GLY A 264 16.20 19.26 -28.03
C GLY A 264 15.83 18.73 -26.66
N PHE A 265 16.13 17.45 -26.44
CA PHE A 265 15.91 16.74 -25.19
C PHE A 265 17.24 16.17 -24.69
N GLU A 266 17.29 15.78 -23.43
CA GLU A 266 18.41 15.04 -22.88
C GLU A 266 18.74 13.79 -23.73
N ASP A 267 20.05 13.49 -23.89
CA ASP A 267 20.56 12.31 -24.61
C ASP A 267 20.42 11.05 -23.74
N VAL A 268 19.16 10.70 -23.45
CA VAL A 268 18.77 9.51 -22.68
C VAL A 268 17.81 8.63 -23.48
N ASP A 269 17.91 7.32 -23.25
CA ASP A 269 17.19 6.27 -23.95
C ASP A 269 15.79 5.99 -23.35
N GLN A 270 15.01 7.02 -23.02
CA GLN A 270 13.73 6.87 -22.29
C GLN A 270 12.55 7.47 -23.04
N TRP A 271 11.44 6.73 -23.19
CA TRP A 271 10.17 7.26 -23.72
C TRP A 271 8.98 6.35 -23.43
N GLY A 272 7.77 6.92 -23.47
CA GLY A 272 6.50 6.22 -23.27
C GLY A 272 5.75 5.90 -24.56
N ARG A 273 4.92 4.85 -24.51
CA ARG A 273 4.00 4.45 -25.57
C ARG A 273 2.62 4.09 -25.00
N PHE A 274 1.55 4.51 -25.68
CA PHE A 274 0.17 4.19 -25.35
C PHE A 274 -0.52 3.53 -26.53
N ASN A 275 -1.11 2.35 -26.32
CA ASN A 275 -1.78 1.55 -27.35
C ASN A 275 -0.94 1.43 -28.64
N GLY A 276 0.37 1.25 -28.49
CA GLY A 276 1.31 1.08 -29.60
C GLY A 276 1.75 2.38 -30.31
N LYS A 277 1.41 3.57 -29.78
CA LYS A 277 1.84 4.88 -30.32
C LYS A 277 2.68 5.66 -29.31
N PRO A 278 3.59 6.55 -29.74
CA PRO A 278 4.30 7.47 -28.84
C PRO A 278 3.32 8.26 -27.97
N MET A 279 3.70 8.54 -26.72
CA MET A 279 2.84 9.26 -25.78
C MET A 279 3.61 10.24 -24.88
N ALA A 280 2.86 11.19 -24.34
CA ALA A 280 3.19 11.93 -23.13
C ALA A 280 2.01 11.76 -22.15
N MET A 281 2.26 11.34 -20.92
CA MET A 281 1.23 11.18 -19.89
C MET A 281 1.26 12.37 -18.94
N VAL A 282 0.10 12.96 -18.65
CA VAL A 282 -0.10 13.85 -17.50
C VAL A 282 -0.66 13.01 -16.36
N GLN A 283 0.14 12.76 -15.33
CA GLN A 283 -0.25 11.98 -14.17
C GLN A 283 -0.73 12.92 -13.06
N VAL A 284 -2.01 12.89 -12.74
CA VAL A 284 -2.57 13.71 -11.66
C VAL A 284 -2.38 12.98 -10.33
N MET A 285 -1.77 13.68 -9.37
CA MET A 285 -1.43 13.16 -8.05
C MET A 285 -2.35 13.77 -7.00
N ARG A 286 -2.77 12.98 -6.01
CA ARG A 286 -3.46 13.53 -4.83
C ARG A 286 -2.45 14.15 -3.87
N THR A 287 -2.72 15.36 -3.42
CA THR A 287 -1.92 16.04 -2.40
C THR A 287 -2.79 16.41 -1.20
N GLY A 288 -2.30 16.09 0.01
CA GLY A 288 -2.96 16.38 1.28
C GLY A 288 -4.45 16.04 1.29
N ASP A 289 -5.26 17.09 1.41
CA ASP A 289 -6.67 17.05 1.78
C ASP A 289 -7.66 16.92 0.61
N GLU A 290 -7.16 16.68 -0.61
CA GLU A 290 -7.96 16.60 -1.84
C GLU A 290 -8.80 15.29 -1.93
N ASP A 291 -9.94 15.33 -2.64
CA ASP A 291 -10.84 14.17 -2.83
C ASP A 291 -10.62 13.50 -4.20
N ILE A 292 -10.34 12.19 -4.19
CA ILE A 292 -10.04 11.38 -5.39
C ILE A 292 -11.19 11.43 -6.42
N VAL A 293 -12.44 11.41 -5.95
CA VAL A 293 -13.62 11.41 -6.82
C VAL A 293 -13.79 12.78 -7.49
N GLU A 294 -13.42 13.84 -6.78
CA GLU A 294 -13.47 15.20 -7.30
C GLU A 294 -12.38 15.47 -8.34
N ILE A 295 -11.13 15.11 -8.03
CA ILE A 295 -9.99 15.20 -8.97
C ILE A 295 -10.31 14.49 -10.29
N ALA A 296 -10.73 13.22 -10.21
CA ALA A 296 -11.01 12.43 -11.40
C ALA A 296 -12.21 12.95 -12.21
N ARG A 297 -13.18 13.59 -11.56
CA ARG A 297 -14.27 14.29 -12.24
C ARG A 297 -13.73 15.45 -13.07
N VAL A 298 -12.91 16.32 -12.47
CA VAL A 298 -12.29 17.46 -13.19
C VAL A 298 -11.46 16.99 -14.38
N ALA A 299 -10.60 15.99 -14.19
CA ALA A 299 -9.79 15.44 -15.27
C ALA A 299 -10.63 14.80 -16.39
N ARG A 300 -11.67 14.03 -16.03
CA ARG A 300 -12.57 13.41 -17.02
C ARG A 300 -13.35 14.45 -17.80
N ASP A 301 -13.94 15.43 -17.13
CA ASP A 301 -14.71 16.51 -17.75
C ASP A 301 -13.82 17.32 -18.70
N TYR A 302 -12.57 17.55 -18.31
CA TYR A 302 -11.56 18.21 -19.14
C TYR A 302 -11.28 17.39 -20.42
N VAL A 303 -11.00 16.09 -20.30
CA VAL A 303 -10.72 15.22 -21.45
C VAL A 303 -11.95 15.11 -22.36
N GLU A 304 -13.15 14.90 -21.82
CA GLU A 304 -14.39 14.80 -22.61
C GLU A 304 -14.68 16.07 -23.40
N THR A 305 -14.47 17.25 -22.79
CA THR A 305 -14.70 18.55 -23.44
C THR A 305 -13.65 18.86 -24.51
N HIS A 306 -12.37 18.54 -24.25
CA HIS A 306 -11.26 18.92 -25.12
C HIS A 306 -10.88 17.85 -26.15
N ARG A 307 -11.46 16.64 -26.08
CA ARG A 307 -11.18 15.54 -27.02
C ARG A 307 -11.33 15.94 -28.49
N HIS A 308 -12.31 16.77 -28.80
CA HIS A 308 -12.59 17.24 -30.16
C HIS A 308 -11.77 18.47 -30.58
N LEU A 309 -11.07 19.10 -29.63
CA LEU A 309 -10.23 20.28 -29.84
C LEU A 309 -8.74 19.93 -30.03
N MET A 310 -8.39 18.64 -29.92
CA MET A 310 -7.02 18.18 -30.09
C MET A 310 -6.51 18.42 -31.53
N PRO A 311 -5.23 18.81 -31.70
CA PRO A 311 -4.63 18.95 -33.03
C PRO A 311 -4.71 17.65 -33.84
N GLU A 312 -4.75 17.77 -35.17
CA GLU A 312 -4.80 16.59 -36.05
C GLU A 312 -3.67 15.60 -35.75
N GLY A 313 -4.02 14.33 -35.53
CA GLY A 313 -3.07 13.26 -35.25
C GLY A 313 -2.71 13.06 -33.77
N ILE A 314 -3.25 13.88 -32.86
CA ILE A 314 -3.12 13.72 -31.41
C ILE A 314 -4.45 13.24 -30.82
N GLN A 315 -4.40 12.26 -29.93
CA GLN A 315 -5.54 11.73 -29.20
C GLN A 315 -5.30 11.85 -27.70
N VAL A 316 -6.37 11.94 -26.93
CA VAL A 316 -6.36 11.91 -25.47
C VAL A 316 -7.21 10.76 -24.96
N ALA A 317 -6.71 10.05 -23.96
CA ALA A 317 -7.42 8.99 -23.25
C ALA A 317 -7.12 9.07 -21.75
N LEU A 318 -8.01 8.48 -20.95
CA LEU A 318 -7.80 8.32 -19.52
C LEU A 318 -7.10 6.99 -19.25
N TRP A 319 -6.25 6.95 -18.25
CA TRP A 319 -5.52 5.76 -17.81
C TRP A 319 -5.58 5.66 -16.29
N GLY A 320 -5.85 4.45 -15.76
CA GLY A 320 -5.76 4.17 -14.34
C GLY A 320 -6.65 5.06 -13.45
N ASP A 321 -7.94 5.18 -13.77
CA ASP A 321 -8.89 6.00 -13.00
C ASP A 321 -9.25 5.33 -11.65
N LEU A 322 -8.56 5.74 -10.59
CA LEU A 322 -8.77 5.23 -9.24
C LEU A 322 -10.14 5.63 -8.67
N SER A 323 -10.76 6.71 -9.16
CA SER A 323 -12.07 7.16 -8.67
C SER A 323 -13.21 6.20 -9.02
N GLN A 324 -13.08 5.47 -10.15
CA GLN A 324 -14.05 4.46 -10.52
C GLN A 324 -14.04 3.34 -9.49
N MET A 325 -12.85 2.85 -9.15
CA MET A 325 -12.65 1.86 -8.11
C MET A 325 -13.24 2.34 -6.77
N VAL A 326 -12.88 3.53 -6.29
CA VAL A 326 -13.39 4.07 -5.01
C VAL A 326 -14.92 4.18 -5.01
N ARG A 327 -15.54 4.70 -6.08
CA ARG A 327 -17.00 4.83 -6.16
C ARG A 327 -17.71 3.48 -6.18
N ASP A 328 -17.21 2.55 -6.98
CA ASP A 328 -17.79 1.20 -7.07
C ASP A 328 -17.69 0.50 -5.70
N ARG A 329 -16.60 0.69 -4.96
CA ARG A 329 -16.44 0.15 -3.59
C ARG A 329 -17.33 0.82 -2.56
N ILE A 330 -17.42 2.15 -2.53
CA ILE A 330 -18.35 2.83 -1.61
C ILE A 330 -19.79 2.37 -1.89
N SER A 331 -20.18 2.25 -3.17
CA SER A 331 -21.51 1.76 -3.57
C SER A 331 -21.74 0.32 -3.12
N LEU A 332 -20.78 -0.58 -3.37
CA LEU A 332 -20.83 -1.99 -2.97
C LEU A 332 -20.95 -2.12 -1.45
N LEU A 333 -20.08 -1.46 -0.68
CA LEU A 333 -20.09 -1.55 0.78
C LEU A 333 -21.33 -0.90 1.38
N SER A 334 -21.82 0.19 0.79
CA SER A 334 -23.11 0.78 1.17
C SER A 334 -24.27 -0.19 0.92
N ARG A 335 -24.28 -0.88 -0.24
CA ARG A 335 -25.28 -1.91 -0.55
C ARG A 335 -25.18 -3.08 0.43
N ASN A 336 -23.98 -3.59 0.70
CA ASN A 336 -23.75 -4.70 1.63
C ASN A 336 -24.10 -4.31 3.07
N GLY A 337 -23.77 -3.08 3.49
CA GLY A 337 -24.17 -2.53 4.78
C GLY A 337 -25.69 -2.40 4.92
N ILE A 338 -26.38 -1.86 3.91
CA ILE A 338 -27.85 -1.77 3.91
C ILE A 338 -28.49 -3.17 3.89
N GLN A 339 -27.96 -4.10 3.10
CA GLN A 339 -28.40 -5.49 3.11
C GLN A 339 -28.18 -6.13 4.48
N GLY A 340 -27.03 -5.89 5.11
CA GLY A 340 -26.72 -6.35 6.46
C GLY A 340 -27.70 -5.80 7.50
N ILE A 341 -27.96 -4.49 7.50
CA ILE A 341 -28.98 -3.85 8.38
C ILE A 341 -30.36 -4.48 8.14
N LEU A 342 -30.74 -4.69 6.88
CA LEU A 342 -32.01 -5.29 6.53
C LEU A 342 -32.10 -6.75 7.00
N LEU A 343 -31.04 -7.54 6.81
CA LEU A 343 -30.96 -8.93 7.25
C LEU A 343 -30.96 -9.05 8.78
N VAL A 344 -30.27 -8.14 9.48
CA VAL A 344 -30.33 -8.02 10.94
C VAL A 344 -31.74 -7.66 11.40
N PHE A 345 -32.38 -6.66 10.79
CA PHE A 345 -33.76 -6.30 11.10
C PHE A 345 -34.74 -7.46 10.85
N LEU A 346 -34.61 -8.16 9.72
CA LEU A 346 -35.42 -9.33 9.39
C LEU A 346 -35.20 -10.44 10.41
N SER A 347 -33.96 -10.69 10.79
CA SER A 347 -33.59 -11.65 11.83
C SER A 347 -34.24 -11.27 13.15
N LEU A 348 -34.10 -10.03 13.62
CA LEU A 348 -34.76 -9.54 14.83
C LEU A 348 -36.29 -9.67 14.77
N ALA A 349 -36.91 -9.32 13.63
CA ALA A 349 -38.35 -9.37 13.44
C ALA A 349 -38.94 -10.80 13.47
N LEU A 350 -38.10 -11.83 13.25
CA LEU A 350 -38.49 -13.24 13.41
C LEU A 350 -38.63 -13.65 14.89
N PHE A 351 -37.85 -13.06 15.80
CA PHE A 351 -37.81 -13.45 17.22
C PHE A 351 -38.57 -12.46 18.12
N LEU A 352 -38.41 -11.16 17.88
CA LEU A 352 -38.97 -10.07 18.68
C LEU A 352 -40.30 -9.55 18.11
N ASN A 353 -41.03 -8.77 18.91
CA ASN A 353 -42.16 -8.00 18.39
C ASN A 353 -41.65 -7.01 17.33
N PHE A 354 -42.37 -6.83 16.22
CA PHE A 354 -42.00 -5.87 15.16
C PHE A 354 -41.55 -4.52 15.68
N ARG A 355 -42.29 -3.96 16.66
CA ARG A 355 -41.99 -2.64 17.21
C ARG A 355 -40.70 -2.64 18.03
N LEU A 356 -40.41 -3.73 18.75
CA LEU A 356 -39.17 -3.88 19.50
C LEU A 356 -38.00 -4.09 18.53
N ALA A 357 -38.15 -5.00 17.56
CA ALA A 357 -37.17 -5.24 16.51
C ALA A 357 -36.82 -3.96 15.74
N PHE A 358 -37.82 -3.12 15.43
CA PHE A 358 -37.63 -1.85 14.76
C PHE A 358 -36.79 -0.87 15.58
N TRP A 359 -37.09 -0.70 16.88
CA TRP A 359 -36.32 0.22 17.74
C TRP A 359 -34.92 -0.30 18.05
N VAL A 360 -34.74 -1.61 18.14
CA VAL A 360 -33.40 -2.22 18.26
C VAL A 360 -32.61 -2.00 16.97
N ALA A 361 -33.21 -2.25 15.79
CA ALA A 361 -32.54 -2.07 14.51
C ALA A 361 -32.23 -0.60 14.17
N ILE A 362 -33.09 0.35 14.56
CA ILE A 362 -32.84 1.79 14.29
C ILE A 362 -31.69 2.36 15.12
N GLY A 363 -31.34 1.70 16.24
CA GLY A 363 -30.14 1.99 17.02
C GLY A 363 -28.86 1.86 16.18
N ILE A 364 -28.86 1.02 15.13
CA ILE A 364 -27.72 0.84 14.22
C ILE A 364 -27.42 2.12 13.43
N PRO A 365 -28.33 2.67 12.58
CA PRO A 365 -28.09 3.95 11.93
C PRO A 365 -27.75 5.10 12.88
N ILE A 366 -28.39 5.16 14.06
CA ILE A 366 -28.15 6.24 15.03
C ILE A 366 -26.71 6.17 15.56
N SER A 367 -26.26 4.97 15.95
CA SER A 367 -24.91 4.74 16.44
C SER A 367 -23.88 5.02 15.35
N PHE A 368 -24.15 4.65 14.09
CA PHE A 368 -23.29 4.97 12.97
C PHE A 368 -23.19 6.48 12.72
N MET A 369 -24.30 7.22 12.80
CA MET A 369 -24.27 8.69 12.67
C MET A 369 -23.42 9.34 13.78
N ALA A 370 -23.56 8.91 15.04
CA ALA A 370 -22.69 9.40 16.09
C ALA A 370 -21.22 8.97 15.89
N ALA A 371 -20.97 7.76 15.38
CA ALA A 371 -19.62 7.31 15.07
C ALA A 371 -18.98 8.15 13.95
N PHE A 372 -19.69 8.47 12.87
CA PHE A 372 -19.20 9.38 11.82
C PHE A 372 -18.84 10.76 12.37
N PHE A 373 -19.65 11.29 13.28
CA PHE A 373 -19.33 12.57 13.94
C PHE A 373 -18.03 12.50 14.75
N VAL A 374 -17.82 11.43 15.53
CA VAL A 374 -16.59 11.26 16.31
C VAL A 374 -15.38 10.98 15.41
N LEU A 375 -15.56 10.22 14.34
CA LEU A 375 -14.52 9.90 13.35
C LEU A 375 -14.07 11.14 12.57
N ASP A 376 -15.00 11.98 12.11
CA ASP A 376 -14.70 13.27 11.47
C ASP A 376 -13.92 14.18 12.44
N TRP A 377 -14.31 14.20 13.73
CA TRP A 377 -13.57 14.96 14.75
C TRP A 377 -12.16 14.41 15.00
N TYR A 378 -11.96 13.09 14.86
CA TYR A 378 -10.66 12.43 14.94
C TYR A 378 -9.82 12.58 13.65
N GLY A 379 -10.38 13.18 12.59
CA GLY A 379 -9.69 13.34 11.30
C GLY A 379 -9.70 12.08 10.41
N ALA A 380 -10.52 11.08 10.73
CA ALA A 380 -10.63 9.87 9.93
C ALA A 380 -11.39 10.12 8.61
N THR A 381 -11.05 9.37 7.57
CA THR A 381 -11.65 9.47 6.23
C THR A 381 -12.61 8.32 5.93
N ILE A 382 -13.47 8.50 4.92
CA ILE A 382 -14.27 7.40 4.37
C ILE A 382 -13.38 6.67 3.38
N ASN A 383 -12.82 5.55 3.81
CA ASN A 383 -11.98 4.68 3.01
C ASN A 383 -12.46 3.24 3.12
N LEU A 384 -11.81 2.34 2.37
CA LEU A 384 -12.16 0.92 2.35
C LEU A 384 -12.20 0.35 3.78
N ILE A 385 -11.11 0.50 4.52
CA ILE A 385 -10.93 -0.10 5.85
C ILE A 385 -11.94 0.44 6.87
N SER A 386 -12.23 1.75 6.86
CA SER A 386 -13.21 2.34 7.76
C SER A 386 -14.63 1.84 7.44
N LEU A 387 -15.03 1.78 6.16
CA LEU A 387 -16.32 1.19 5.75
C LEU A 387 -16.45 -0.28 6.14
N PHE A 388 -15.35 -1.04 6.08
CA PHE A 388 -15.31 -2.41 6.56
C PHE A 388 -15.54 -2.52 8.07
N ALA A 389 -14.95 -1.62 8.87
CA ALA A 389 -15.23 -1.56 10.30
C ALA A 389 -16.73 -1.38 10.60
N PHE A 390 -17.44 -0.57 9.81
CA PHE A 390 -18.90 -0.42 9.93
C PHE A 390 -19.66 -1.71 9.61
N ILE A 391 -19.32 -2.40 8.52
CA ILE A 391 -19.99 -3.68 8.18
C ILE A 391 -19.70 -4.74 9.24
N MET A 392 -18.45 -4.84 9.68
CA MET A 392 -18.01 -5.79 10.69
C MET A 392 -18.73 -5.61 12.02
N THR A 393 -19.02 -4.36 12.39
CA THR A 393 -19.74 -4.04 13.62
C THR A 393 -21.25 -4.21 13.53
N LEU A 394 -21.86 -4.35 12.35
CA LEU A 394 -23.32 -4.50 12.21
C LEU A 394 -23.91 -5.62 13.08
N GLY A 395 -23.19 -6.73 13.23
CA GLY A 395 -23.62 -7.84 14.06
C GLY A 395 -23.49 -7.55 15.56
N ILE A 396 -22.27 -7.15 15.94
CA ILE A 396 -21.86 -6.98 17.34
C ILE A 396 -22.53 -5.76 17.99
N LEU A 397 -22.77 -4.69 17.22
CA LEU A 397 -23.35 -3.44 17.67
C LEU A 397 -24.80 -3.58 18.18
N VAL A 398 -25.49 -4.64 17.79
CA VAL A 398 -26.91 -4.83 18.13
C VAL A 398 -27.07 -5.73 19.34
N ASP A 399 -26.00 -6.42 19.75
CA ASP A 399 -26.07 -7.44 20.81
C ASP A 399 -26.53 -6.84 22.15
N ASP A 400 -25.99 -5.68 22.53
CA ASP A 400 -26.38 -4.98 23.76
C ASP A 400 -27.86 -4.53 23.74
N ALA A 401 -28.29 -3.96 22.62
CA ALA A 401 -29.66 -3.54 22.37
C ALA A 401 -30.64 -4.74 22.37
N ILE A 402 -30.22 -5.90 21.84
CA ILE A 402 -30.96 -7.17 21.89
C ILE A 402 -31.12 -7.63 23.34
N ILE A 403 -30.04 -7.62 24.12
CA ILE A 403 -30.07 -8.06 25.52
C ILE A 403 -30.99 -7.17 26.34
N PHE A 404 -30.92 -5.84 26.17
CA PHE A 404 -31.85 -4.91 26.83
C PHE A 404 -33.29 -5.11 26.38
N GLY A 405 -33.52 -5.23 25.07
CA GLY A 405 -34.84 -5.43 24.48
C GLY A 405 -35.52 -6.71 24.96
N GLU A 406 -34.80 -7.83 24.95
CA GLU A 406 -35.33 -9.13 25.37
C GLU A 406 -35.54 -9.19 26.89
N ASN A 407 -34.63 -8.63 27.70
CA ASN A 407 -34.81 -8.62 29.15
C ASN A 407 -35.96 -7.70 29.58
N ALA A 408 -36.15 -6.56 28.92
CA ALA A 408 -37.31 -5.70 29.12
C ALA A 408 -38.61 -6.39 28.69
N TYR A 409 -38.60 -7.09 27.56
CA TYR A 409 -39.76 -7.84 27.07
C TYR A 409 -40.14 -9.00 28.00
N SER A 410 -39.15 -9.74 28.51
CA SER A 410 -39.35 -10.81 29.49
C SER A 410 -40.01 -10.29 30.77
N ASN A 411 -39.49 -9.19 31.32
CA ASN A 411 -40.06 -8.51 32.48
C ASN A 411 -41.50 -8.02 32.25
N PHE A 412 -41.80 -7.52 31.05
CA PHE A 412 -43.16 -7.14 30.66
C PHE A 412 -44.10 -8.34 30.59
N TYR A 413 -43.64 -9.48 30.04
CA TYR A 413 -44.42 -10.71 29.95
C TYR A 413 -44.72 -11.34 31.32
N GLN A 414 -43.88 -11.08 32.32
CA GLN A 414 -44.11 -11.45 33.72
C GLN A 414 -45.15 -10.56 34.44
N GLY A 415 -45.77 -9.60 33.74
CA GLY A 415 -46.86 -8.78 34.24
C GLY A 415 -46.45 -7.41 34.80
N LYS A 416 -45.18 -7.01 34.66
CA LYS A 416 -44.73 -5.66 35.06
C LYS A 416 -45.25 -4.60 34.09
N SER A 417 -45.47 -3.37 34.57
CA SER A 417 -45.85 -2.24 33.72
C SER A 417 -44.73 -1.92 32.71
N PRO A 418 -45.03 -1.35 31.52
CA PRO A 418 -44.01 -1.05 30.50
C PRO A 418 -42.80 -0.28 31.03
N SER A 419 -43.02 0.75 31.83
CA SER A 419 -41.93 1.58 32.38
C SER A 419 -41.10 0.80 33.42
N GLN A 420 -41.75 0.04 34.30
CA GLN A 420 -41.05 -0.77 35.30
C GLN A 420 -40.29 -1.94 34.66
N ALA A 421 -40.86 -2.55 33.63
CA ALA A 421 -40.26 -3.64 32.89
C ALA A 421 -38.95 -3.22 32.21
N VAL A 422 -38.88 -2.02 31.61
CA VAL A 422 -37.64 -1.49 31.04
C VAL A 422 -36.63 -1.11 32.12
N ILE A 423 -37.05 -0.45 33.20
CA ILE A 423 -36.15 -0.04 34.30
C ILE A 423 -35.50 -1.26 34.95
N ASP A 424 -36.29 -2.29 35.24
CA ASP A 424 -35.77 -3.54 35.80
C ASP A 424 -34.97 -4.31 34.74
N GLY A 425 -35.44 -4.36 33.49
CA GLY A 425 -34.76 -5.00 32.37
C GLY A 425 -33.33 -4.49 32.18
N VAL A 426 -33.15 -3.18 32.04
CA VAL A 426 -31.84 -2.52 31.92
C VAL A 426 -31.06 -2.58 33.24
N GLY A 427 -31.76 -2.49 34.37
CA GLY A 427 -31.15 -2.58 35.70
C GLY A 427 -30.51 -3.93 36.00
N GLU A 428 -31.12 -4.99 35.53
CA GLU A 428 -30.68 -6.37 35.72
C GLU A 428 -29.47 -6.68 34.83
N VAL A 429 -29.44 -6.28 33.57
CA VAL A 429 -28.37 -6.69 32.62
C VAL A 429 -27.35 -5.60 32.30
N GLY A 430 -27.54 -4.36 32.75
CA GLY A 430 -26.72 -3.22 32.33
C GLY A 430 -25.23 -3.32 32.67
N TRP A 431 -24.86 -3.74 33.87
CA TRP A 431 -23.43 -3.91 34.21
C TRP A 431 -22.77 -5.06 33.43
N PRO A 432 -23.39 -6.26 33.36
CA PRO A 432 -22.91 -7.32 32.47
C PRO A 432 -22.69 -6.86 31.02
N VAL A 433 -23.62 -6.06 30.47
CA VAL A 433 -23.51 -5.52 29.10
C VAL A 433 -22.35 -4.53 28.95
N VAL A 434 -22.17 -3.58 29.88
CA VAL A 434 -21.03 -2.65 29.85
C VAL A 434 -19.70 -3.40 29.89
N MET A 435 -19.59 -4.41 30.75
CA MET A 435 -18.38 -5.23 30.85
C MET A 435 -18.15 -6.04 29.58
N ALA A 436 -19.21 -6.60 28.99
CA ALA A 436 -19.13 -7.32 27.71
C ALA A 436 -18.63 -6.43 26.56
N VAL A 437 -19.19 -5.23 26.39
CA VAL A 437 -18.71 -4.29 25.36
C VAL A 437 -17.26 -3.89 25.63
N THR A 438 -16.89 -3.68 26.90
CA THR A 438 -15.49 -3.37 27.28
C THR A 438 -14.54 -4.52 26.97
N THR A 439 -14.95 -5.78 27.18
CA THR A 439 -14.13 -6.94 26.79
C THR A 439 -13.96 -7.05 25.27
N THR A 440 -14.99 -6.68 24.49
CA THR A 440 -14.86 -6.60 23.03
C THR A 440 -13.90 -5.48 22.62
N ILE A 441 -14.00 -4.29 23.21
CA ILE A 441 -13.05 -3.19 22.98
C ILE A 441 -11.61 -3.63 23.28
N LEU A 442 -11.38 -4.32 24.41
CA LEU A 442 -10.08 -4.87 24.76
C LEU A 442 -9.59 -5.94 23.78
N ALA A 443 -10.49 -6.73 23.19
CA ALA A 443 -10.12 -7.70 22.17
C ALA A 443 -9.64 -7.03 20.86
N PHE A 444 -10.18 -5.86 20.49
CA PHE A 444 -9.73 -5.09 19.33
C PHE A 444 -8.49 -4.23 19.61
N THR A 445 -8.24 -3.87 20.86
CA THR A 445 -7.13 -2.97 21.26
C THR A 445 -5.73 -3.43 20.80
N PRO A 446 -5.35 -4.73 20.87
CA PRO A 446 -4.06 -5.21 20.37
C PRO A 446 -3.80 -4.89 18.91
N LEU A 447 -4.86 -4.79 18.10
CA LEU A 447 -4.74 -4.54 16.67
C LEU A 447 -4.28 -3.10 16.37
N LEU A 448 -4.34 -2.19 17.35
CA LEU A 448 -3.81 -0.82 17.25
C LEU A 448 -2.28 -0.77 17.36
N PHE A 449 -1.66 -1.79 17.97
CA PHE A 449 -0.24 -1.80 18.33
C PHE A 449 0.54 -2.89 17.58
N ILE A 450 0.05 -3.29 16.41
CA ILE A 450 0.79 -4.19 15.52
C ILE A 450 1.95 -3.38 14.94
N ALA A 451 3.14 -3.99 14.92
CA ALA A 451 4.33 -3.34 14.37
C ALA A 451 4.36 -3.36 12.84
N GLY A 452 5.14 -2.45 12.25
CA GLY A 452 5.38 -2.37 10.82
C GLY A 452 4.26 -1.70 10.02
N ILE A 453 4.50 -1.57 8.71
CA ILE A 453 3.61 -0.90 7.73
C ILE A 453 2.16 -1.43 7.83
N MET A 454 2.01 -2.75 8.00
CA MET A 454 0.69 -3.39 8.11
C MET A 454 -0.07 -2.99 9.38
N GLY A 455 0.64 -2.72 10.48
CA GLY A 455 0.02 -2.25 11.71
C GLY A 455 -0.63 -0.89 11.53
N LYS A 456 0.09 0.06 10.92
CA LYS A 456 -0.43 1.39 10.56
C LYS A 456 -1.64 1.29 9.63
N PHE A 457 -1.54 0.46 8.60
CA PHE A 457 -2.64 0.20 7.67
C PHE A 457 -3.90 -0.32 8.37
N ILE A 458 -3.74 -1.31 9.26
CA ILE A 458 -4.89 -1.95 9.93
C ILE A 458 -5.42 -1.18 11.12
N ALA A 459 -4.64 -0.36 11.80
CA ALA A 459 -5.05 0.41 12.99
C ALA A 459 -6.30 1.29 12.76
N VAL A 460 -6.59 1.67 11.51
CA VAL A 460 -7.82 2.40 11.14
C VAL A 460 -9.08 1.59 11.46
N MET A 461 -9.07 0.27 11.23
CA MET A 461 -10.23 -0.60 11.49
C MET A 461 -10.60 -0.71 12.98
N PRO A 462 -9.71 -1.18 13.89
CA PRO A 462 -10.03 -1.27 15.31
C PRO A 462 -10.35 0.10 15.91
N THR A 463 -9.74 1.19 15.43
CA THR A 463 -10.11 2.55 15.86
C THR A 463 -11.58 2.84 15.57
N ALA A 464 -12.03 2.61 14.33
CA ALA A 464 -13.43 2.78 13.96
C ALA A 464 -14.35 1.85 14.73
N VAL A 465 -14.00 0.56 14.88
CA VAL A 465 -14.78 -0.41 15.67
C VAL A 465 -14.93 0.03 17.13
N ILE A 466 -13.84 0.45 17.78
CA ILE A 466 -13.85 0.87 19.19
C ILE A 466 -14.75 2.10 19.37
N ILE A 467 -14.64 3.10 18.49
CA ILE A 467 -15.50 4.29 18.51
C ILE A 467 -16.97 3.89 18.34
N ILE A 468 -17.27 3.02 17.37
CA ILE A 468 -18.62 2.51 17.10
C ILE A 468 -19.20 1.80 18.33
N LEU A 469 -18.42 0.94 18.99
CA LEU A 469 -18.86 0.21 20.19
C LEU A 469 -19.09 1.13 21.40
N ILE A 470 -18.23 2.13 21.62
CA ILE A 470 -18.39 3.11 22.69
C ILE A 470 -19.68 3.94 22.49
N VAL A 471 -19.88 4.42 21.26
CA VAL A 471 -21.07 5.20 20.88
C VAL A 471 -22.34 4.36 20.96
N SER A 472 -22.29 3.11 20.48
CA SER A 472 -23.40 2.15 20.56
C SER A 472 -23.81 1.88 22.01
N LEU A 473 -22.85 1.66 22.90
CA LEU A 473 -23.14 1.49 24.33
C LEU A 473 -23.79 2.74 24.93
N ALA A 474 -23.36 3.94 24.52
CA ALA A 474 -23.99 5.18 24.96
C ALA A 474 -25.44 5.31 24.43
N GLU A 475 -25.68 4.96 23.17
CA GLU A 475 -27.02 4.92 22.55
C GLU A 475 -27.94 3.94 23.29
N ALA A 476 -27.48 2.70 23.51
CA ALA A 476 -28.25 1.63 24.14
C ALA A 476 -28.63 1.95 25.59
N LEU A 477 -27.81 2.76 26.30
CA LEU A 477 -28.07 3.16 27.68
C LEU A 477 -28.92 4.42 27.81
N LEU A 478 -28.76 5.40 26.91
CA LEU A 478 -29.39 6.71 27.02
C LEU A 478 -30.66 6.84 26.17
N ILE A 479 -30.64 6.32 24.94
CA ILE A 479 -31.67 6.54 23.92
C ILE A 479 -32.65 5.37 23.87
N LEU A 480 -32.16 4.15 23.77
CA LEU A 480 -32.97 2.95 23.60
C LEU A 480 -34.04 2.73 24.70
N PRO A 481 -33.80 2.97 26.02
CA PRO A 481 -34.79 2.66 27.06
C PRO A 481 -36.12 3.42 26.92
N ALA A 482 -36.08 4.71 26.54
CA ALA A 482 -37.29 5.50 26.31
C ALA A 482 -38.14 4.94 25.15
N HIS A 483 -37.47 4.44 24.10
CA HIS A 483 -38.09 3.88 22.90
C HIS A 483 -38.66 2.48 23.14
N LEU A 484 -37.95 1.63 23.90
CA LEU A 484 -38.46 0.33 24.35
C LEU A 484 -39.74 0.48 25.18
N GLU A 485 -39.78 1.45 26.09
CA GLU A 485 -40.99 1.73 26.88
C GLU A 485 -42.16 2.14 25.99
N GLY A 486 -41.91 3.02 25.01
CA GLY A 486 -42.90 3.46 24.03
C GLY A 486 -43.44 2.30 23.18
N ALA A 487 -42.56 1.37 22.80
CA ALA A 487 -42.92 0.17 22.04
C ALA A 487 -43.82 -0.77 22.87
N LEU A 488 -43.46 -1.03 24.13
CA LEU A 488 -44.20 -1.88 25.06
C LEU A 488 -45.55 -1.26 25.45
N SER A 489 -45.60 0.04 25.75
CA SER A 489 -46.85 0.73 26.13
C SER A 489 -47.87 0.74 24.99
N ARG A 490 -47.44 0.95 23.74
CA ARG A 490 -48.33 0.82 22.57
C ARG A 490 -48.72 -0.64 22.28
N SER A 491 -47.90 -1.62 22.66
CA SER A 491 -48.24 -3.05 22.56
C SER A 491 -49.27 -3.47 23.62
N SER A 492 -49.24 -2.85 24.80
CA SER A 492 -50.22 -3.06 25.88
C SER A 492 -51.60 -2.47 25.55
N ARG A 493 -51.64 -1.32 24.86
CA ARG A 493 -52.89 -0.60 24.52
C ARG A 493 -53.69 -1.15 23.33
N SER A 494 -53.11 -2.06 22.52
CA SER A 494 -53.79 -2.65 21.36
C SER A 494 -53.57 -4.17 21.32
N PRO A 495 -54.35 -4.96 22.08
CA PRO A 495 -54.13 -6.41 22.19
C PRO A 495 -54.45 -7.24 20.93
N SER A 496 -55.26 -6.75 19.98
CA SER A 496 -55.55 -7.49 18.74
C SER A 496 -56.31 -6.65 17.72
N SER A 497 -55.83 -6.64 16.47
CA SER A 497 -56.65 -6.38 15.26
C SER A 497 -55.91 -6.59 13.93
N GLY A 498 -54.63 -7.01 13.92
CA GLY A 498 -53.96 -7.44 12.70
C GLY A 498 -53.53 -8.90 12.79
N HIS A 499 -54.30 -9.84 12.25
CA HIS A 499 -53.82 -11.18 11.90
C HIS A 499 -52.81 -11.11 10.74
N GLY A 500 -51.74 -10.34 10.90
CA GLY A 500 -50.69 -10.16 9.91
C GLY A 500 -49.88 -11.42 9.73
N LEU A 501 -49.39 -11.64 8.51
CA LEU A 501 -48.46 -12.71 8.14
C LEU A 501 -47.29 -12.82 9.13
N GLN A 502 -46.76 -11.68 9.60
CA GLN A 502 -45.65 -11.60 10.54
C GLN A 502 -45.93 -12.28 11.89
N GLN A 503 -47.09 -12.05 12.52
CA GLN A 503 -47.40 -12.67 13.81
C GLN A 503 -47.58 -14.18 13.69
N LYS A 504 -48.10 -14.66 12.55
CA LYS A 504 -48.17 -16.09 12.23
C LYS A 504 -46.77 -16.69 12.08
N VAL A 505 -45.88 -16.06 11.32
CA VAL A 505 -44.48 -16.50 11.13
C VAL A 505 -43.75 -16.51 12.48
N ARG A 506 -43.78 -15.41 13.24
CA ARG A 506 -43.18 -15.32 14.57
C ARG A 506 -43.72 -16.39 15.53
N SER A 507 -45.03 -16.64 15.54
CA SER A 507 -45.61 -17.67 16.40
C SER A 507 -45.16 -19.09 16.02
N ARG A 508 -44.88 -19.35 14.73
CA ARG A 508 -44.29 -20.62 14.27
C ARG A 508 -42.83 -20.73 14.68
N VAL A 509 -42.05 -19.67 14.53
CA VAL A 509 -40.66 -19.60 14.98
C VAL A 509 -40.58 -19.77 16.50
N ASP A 510 -41.42 -19.09 17.27
CA ASP A 510 -41.48 -19.23 18.74
C ASP A 510 -41.85 -20.67 19.16
N LYS A 511 -42.81 -21.30 18.47
CA LYS A 511 -43.15 -22.72 18.71
C LYS A 511 -42.00 -23.67 18.35
N ALA A 512 -41.35 -23.45 17.21
CA ALA A 512 -40.21 -24.25 16.78
C ALA A 512 -39.02 -24.10 17.75
N LEU A 513 -38.77 -22.88 18.22
CA LEU A 513 -37.74 -22.58 19.21
C LEU A 513 -38.05 -23.22 20.55
N ARG A 514 -39.28 -23.11 21.06
CA ARG A 514 -39.69 -23.80 22.29
C ARG A 514 -39.57 -25.31 22.15
N PHE A 515 -39.96 -25.86 21.00
CA PHE A 515 -39.76 -27.28 20.71
C PHE A 515 -38.27 -27.65 20.74
N ALA A 516 -37.40 -26.86 20.10
CA ALA A 516 -35.95 -27.07 20.15
C ALA A 516 -35.41 -26.99 21.58
N ILE A 517 -35.83 -25.99 22.36
CA ILE A 517 -35.41 -25.81 23.77
C ILE A 517 -35.85 -27.02 24.60
N ASP A 518 -37.11 -27.43 24.51
CA ASP A 518 -37.69 -28.46 25.39
C ASP A 518 -37.33 -29.89 24.97
N ARG A 519 -37.24 -30.17 23.66
CA ARG A 519 -37.04 -31.53 23.12
C ARG A 519 -35.62 -31.83 22.65
N VAL A 520 -34.82 -30.83 22.29
CA VAL A 520 -33.46 -31.03 21.80
C VAL A 520 -32.45 -30.53 22.83
N TYR A 521 -32.51 -29.25 23.19
CA TYR A 521 -31.53 -28.62 24.05
C TYR A 521 -31.59 -29.08 25.51
N THR A 522 -32.79 -29.13 26.14
CA THR A 522 -32.90 -29.56 27.54
C THR A 522 -32.41 -31.00 27.77
N PRO A 523 -32.75 -32.00 26.94
CA PRO A 523 -32.22 -33.34 27.11
C PRO A 523 -30.70 -33.40 26.89
N VAL A 524 -30.18 -32.62 25.93
CA VAL A 524 -28.74 -32.53 25.66
C VAL A 524 -28.00 -31.95 26.86
N ILE A 525 -28.44 -30.80 27.40
CA ILE A 525 -27.78 -30.19 28.55
C ILE A 525 -27.85 -31.09 29.79
N LYS A 526 -28.98 -31.77 30.03
CA LYS A 526 -29.11 -32.76 31.11
C LYS A 526 -28.14 -33.93 30.98
N SER A 527 -27.97 -34.42 29.76
CA SER A 527 -27.02 -35.50 29.48
C SER A 527 -25.58 -35.01 29.64
N ALA A 528 -25.30 -33.79 29.14
CA ALA A 528 -23.98 -33.17 29.19
C ALA A 528 -23.54 -32.85 30.63
N THR A 529 -24.43 -32.30 31.47
CA THR A 529 -24.13 -32.03 32.89
C THR A 529 -23.94 -33.32 33.68
N LYS A 530 -24.75 -34.36 33.42
CA LYS A 530 -24.60 -35.67 34.05
C LYS A 530 -23.29 -36.37 33.65
N ASN A 531 -22.89 -36.25 32.39
CA ASN A 531 -21.68 -36.87 31.83
C ASN A 531 -20.57 -35.85 31.55
N ARG A 532 -20.36 -34.88 32.44
CA ARG A 532 -19.47 -33.71 32.25
C ARG A 532 -18.06 -34.05 31.75
N TYR A 533 -17.45 -35.13 32.24
CA TYR A 533 -16.11 -35.54 31.79
C TYR A 533 -16.11 -36.05 30.35
N PHE A 534 -17.17 -36.75 29.93
CA PHE A 534 -17.30 -37.20 28.54
C PHE A 534 -17.52 -36.02 27.59
N THR A 535 -18.35 -35.05 27.97
CA THR A 535 -18.52 -33.80 27.21
C THR A 535 -17.19 -33.05 27.07
N LEU A 536 -16.42 -32.95 28.16
CA LEU A 536 -15.08 -32.34 28.13
C LEU A 536 -14.12 -33.09 27.21
N CYS A 537 -14.13 -34.43 27.24
CA CYS A 537 -13.30 -35.24 26.33
C CYS A 537 -13.66 -35.04 24.86
N ILE A 538 -14.95 -34.94 24.52
CA ILE A 538 -15.38 -34.63 23.15
C ILE A 538 -14.85 -33.25 22.74
N ALA A 539 -15.03 -32.25 23.59
CA ALA A 539 -14.59 -30.90 23.32
C ALA A 539 -13.06 -30.83 23.10
N LEU A 540 -12.28 -31.48 23.97
CA LEU A 540 -10.83 -31.58 23.82
C LEU A 540 -10.43 -32.36 22.55
N GLY A 541 -11.16 -33.43 22.22
CA GLY A 541 -10.95 -34.21 21.00
C GLY A 541 -11.16 -33.39 19.73
N VAL A 542 -12.16 -32.51 19.72
CA VAL A 542 -12.39 -31.57 18.62
C VAL A 542 -11.22 -30.59 18.48
N ILE A 543 -10.74 -30.00 19.59
CA ILE A 543 -9.56 -29.11 19.56
C ILE A 543 -8.34 -29.85 19.00
N ILE A 544 -8.06 -31.07 19.48
CA ILE A 544 -6.91 -31.86 19.02
C ILE A 544 -7.04 -32.22 17.53
N ALA A 545 -8.24 -32.59 17.08
CA ALA A 545 -8.50 -32.90 15.67
C ALA A 545 -8.28 -31.67 14.78
N THR A 546 -8.80 -30.50 15.18
CA THR A 546 -8.60 -29.25 14.43
C THR A 546 -7.14 -28.80 14.44
N ALA A 547 -6.45 -28.90 15.58
CA ALA A 547 -5.01 -28.65 15.65
C ALA A 547 -4.23 -29.59 14.72
N GLY A 548 -4.62 -30.87 14.64
CA GLY A 548 -4.05 -31.84 13.70
C GLY A 548 -4.30 -31.48 12.23
N LEU A 549 -5.46 -30.90 11.88
CA LEU A 549 -5.74 -30.43 10.52
C LEU A 549 -4.83 -29.27 10.09
N VAL A 550 -4.60 -28.31 11.00
CA VAL A 550 -3.71 -27.16 10.75
C VAL A 550 -2.26 -27.63 10.66
N LEU A 551 -1.79 -28.39 11.65
CA LEU A 551 -0.41 -28.91 11.68
C LEU A 551 -0.13 -29.90 10.54
N GLY A 552 -1.14 -30.62 10.06
CA GLY A 552 -1.07 -31.52 8.92
C GLY A 552 -1.04 -30.81 7.57
N GLY A 553 -1.19 -29.48 7.52
CA GLY A 553 -1.17 -28.71 6.28
C GLY A 553 -2.43 -28.83 5.42
N HIS A 554 -3.55 -29.30 5.99
CA HIS A 554 -4.84 -29.35 5.27
C HIS A 554 -5.54 -27.99 5.19
N VAL A 555 -5.11 -27.05 6.02
CA VAL A 555 -5.51 -25.64 5.96
C VAL A 555 -4.22 -24.84 5.86
N SER A 556 -3.96 -24.26 4.70
CA SER A 556 -2.76 -23.49 4.45
C SER A 556 -2.83 -22.12 5.14
N PHE A 557 -1.66 -21.62 5.53
CA PHE A 557 -1.50 -20.26 6.01
C PHE A 557 -0.73 -19.46 4.96
N THR A 558 -1.30 -18.33 4.53
CA THR A 558 -0.67 -17.36 3.63
C THR A 558 -0.78 -15.98 4.25
N LEU A 559 0.25 -15.13 4.11
CA LEU A 559 0.22 -13.83 4.78
C LEU A 559 -0.92 -12.96 4.22
N PHE A 560 -1.07 -12.98 2.89
CA PHE A 560 -2.09 -12.26 2.16
C PHE A 560 -2.73 -13.16 1.09
N PRO A 561 -4.06 -13.08 0.90
CA PRO A 561 -4.71 -13.80 -0.18
C PRO A 561 -4.37 -13.14 -1.52
N LYS A 562 -3.99 -13.93 -2.52
CA LYS A 562 -3.84 -13.46 -3.90
C LYS A 562 -5.24 -13.33 -4.52
N GLY A 563 -5.71 -12.10 -4.68
CA GLY A 563 -6.97 -11.83 -5.37
C GLY A 563 -6.77 -11.44 -6.84
N ASP A 564 -7.87 -11.36 -7.59
CA ASP A 564 -7.84 -11.04 -9.01
C ASP A 564 -7.67 -9.53 -9.31
N SER A 565 -6.72 -9.09 -10.15
CA SER A 565 -6.44 -7.66 -10.38
C SER A 565 -6.89 -7.10 -11.74
N ASP A 566 -7.12 -5.80 -11.80
CA ASP A 566 -7.45 -5.08 -13.03
C ASP A 566 -6.19 -4.61 -13.80
N LEU A 567 -4.99 -4.81 -13.25
CA LEU A 567 -3.72 -4.41 -13.86
C LEU A 567 -2.74 -5.58 -13.90
N MET A 568 -2.13 -5.79 -15.06
CA MET A 568 -1.01 -6.70 -15.25
C MET A 568 0.21 -5.93 -15.72
N ILE A 569 1.40 -6.42 -15.35
CA ILE A 569 2.67 -5.89 -15.82
C ILE A 569 3.57 -7.02 -16.34
N VAL A 570 4.35 -6.67 -17.37
CA VAL A 570 5.56 -7.40 -17.73
C VAL A 570 6.75 -6.46 -17.66
N GLU A 571 7.77 -6.85 -16.90
CA GLU A 571 9.07 -6.18 -16.83
C GLU A 571 10.09 -6.99 -17.64
N ILE A 572 10.91 -6.29 -18.41
CA ILE A 572 12.00 -6.88 -19.18
C ILE A 572 13.29 -6.12 -18.89
N SER A 573 14.32 -6.88 -18.51
CA SER A 573 15.69 -6.36 -18.33
C SER A 573 16.66 -7.22 -19.11
N TYR A 574 17.49 -6.56 -19.91
CA TYR A 574 18.65 -7.11 -20.60
C TYR A 574 19.93 -6.83 -19.80
N PRO A 575 21.02 -7.56 -20.09
CA PRO A 575 22.34 -7.20 -19.57
C PRO A 575 22.68 -5.75 -19.87
N LEU A 576 23.33 -5.09 -18.91
CA LEU A 576 23.76 -3.70 -19.05
C LEU A 576 24.63 -3.51 -20.30
N GLY A 577 24.42 -2.38 -20.99
CA GLY A 577 25.07 -2.07 -22.26
C GLY A 577 24.30 -2.54 -23.50
N THR A 578 23.18 -3.27 -23.32
CA THR A 578 22.29 -3.61 -24.42
C THR A 578 21.69 -2.34 -25.06
N PRO A 579 21.79 -2.17 -26.40
CA PRO A 579 21.23 -1.01 -27.08
C PRO A 579 19.71 -0.93 -26.94
N VAL A 580 19.19 0.29 -26.72
CA VAL A 580 17.74 0.53 -26.55
C VAL A 580 16.88 0.00 -27.69
N ARG A 581 17.41 -0.06 -28.92
CA ARG A 581 16.70 -0.60 -30.08
C ARG A 581 16.29 -2.07 -29.89
N ILE A 582 17.10 -2.86 -29.19
CA ILE A 582 16.78 -4.27 -28.90
C ILE A 582 15.62 -4.32 -27.91
N THR A 583 15.72 -3.57 -26.81
CA THR A 583 14.68 -3.47 -25.79
C THR A 583 13.36 -2.95 -26.37
N GLU A 584 13.40 -1.92 -27.21
CA GLU A 584 12.21 -1.37 -27.88
C GLU A 584 11.53 -2.41 -28.80
N ALA A 585 12.31 -3.22 -29.52
CA ALA A 585 11.77 -4.29 -30.35
C ALA A 585 11.04 -5.34 -29.50
N SER A 586 11.61 -5.73 -28.37
CA SER A 586 11.01 -6.67 -27.43
C SER A 586 9.76 -6.09 -26.75
N ILE A 587 9.77 -4.82 -26.37
CA ILE A 587 8.56 -4.13 -25.85
C ILE A 587 7.43 -4.14 -26.89
N LYS A 588 7.72 -3.86 -28.17
CA LYS A 588 6.74 -3.95 -29.26
C LYS A 588 6.20 -5.37 -29.46
N GLU A 589 7.05 -6.38 -29.26
CA GLU A 589 6.63 -7.78 -29.29
C GLU A 589 5.70 -8.13 -28.11
N LEU A 590 6.03 -7.67 -26.91
CA LEU A 590 5.19 -7.80 -25.71
C LEU A 590 3.82 -7.11 -25.90
N GLU A 591 3.79 -5.87 -26.41
CA GLU A 591 2.58 -5.13 -26.77
C GLU A 591 1.69 -5.96 -27.71
N LYS A 592 2.28 -6.51 -28.78
CA LYS A 592 1.56 -7.32 -29.77
C LYS A 592 1.06 -8.64 -29.18
N ALA A 593 1.86 -9.30 -28.35
CA ALA A 593 1.48 -10.53 -27.68
C ALA A 593 0.33 -10.32 -26.69
N ALA A 594 0.30 -9.17 -25.99
CA ALA A 594 -0.80 -8.82 -25.10
C ALA A 594 -2.13 -8.65 -25.87
N LEU A 595 -2.09 -7.95 -27.01
CA LEU A 595 -3.26 -7.77 -27.88
C LEU A 595 -3.73 -9.10 -28.50
N ALA A 596 -2.80 -9.96 -28.92
CA ALA A 596 -3.13 -11.28 -29.44
C ALA A 596 -3.70 -12.23 -28.37
N ALA A 597 -3.16 -12.18 -27.14
CA ALA A 597 -3.72 -12.92 -26.01
C ALA A 597 -5.14 -12.43 -25.68
N ASN A 598 -5.39 -11.13 -25.78
CA ASN A 598 -6.72 -10.57 -25.62
C ASN A 598 -7.71 -11.10 -26.67
N GLU A 599 -7.32 -11.28 -27.94
CA GLU A 599 -8.21 -11.86 -28.96
C GLU A 599 -8.62 -13.30 -28.64
N ASP A 600 -7.65 -14.14 -28.22
CA ASP A 600 -7.92 -15.53 -27.82
C ASP A 600 -8.88 -15.59 -26.63
N VAL A 601 -8.70 -14.69 -25.67
CA VAL A 601 -9.45 -14.70 -24.41
C VAL A 601 -10.78 -13.96 -24.50
N SER A 602 -10.92 -12.94 -25.35
CA SER A 602 -12.18 -12.21 -25.55
C SER A 602 -13.27 -13.12 -26.12
N SER A 603 -12.89 -14.19 -26.84
CA SER A 603 -13.83 -15.23 -27.30
C SER A 603 -14.49 -16.03 -26.15
N LEU A 604 -13.93 -15.97 -24.94
CA LEU A 604 -14.40 -16.64 -23.73
C LEU A 604 -15.18 -15.68 -22.79
N ALA A 605 -15.18 -14.37 -23.05
CA ALA A 605 -15.92 -13.40 -22.26
C ALA A 605 -17.42 -13.42 -22.64
N ALA A 606 -18.29 -13.27 -21.65
CA ALA A 606 -19.74 -13.49 -21.80
C ALA A 606 -20.43 -12.59 -22.85
N ASP A 607 -19.88 -11.40 -23.12
CA ASP A 607 -20.45 -10.40 -24.04
C ASP A 607 -19.60 -10.11 -25.30
N GLY A 608 -18.47 -10.81 -25.50
CA GLY A 608 -17.57 -10.57 -26.64
C GLY A 608 -16.84 -9.22 -26.60
N ASP A 609 -16.94 -8.49 -25.49
CA ASP A 609 -16.22 -7.25 -25.23
C ASP A 609 -14.72 -7.50 -25.04
N LYS A 610 -13.91 -6.51 -25.42
CA LYS A 610 -12.46 -6.54 -25.21
C LYS A 610 -12.16 -6.54 -23.72
N VAL A 611 -11.45 -7.57 -23.25
CA VAL A 611 -11.04 -7.69 -21.84
C VAL A 611 -9.93 -6.72 -21.49
N VAL A 612 -9.02 -6.44 -22.44
CA VAL A 612 -7.98 -5.40 -22.34
C VAL A 612 -8.55 -4.05 -22.78
N LYS A 613 -8.54 -3.06 -21.88
CA LYS A 613 -8.91 -1.67 -22.17
C LYS A 613 -7.78 -0.93 -22.89
N HIS A 614 -6.61 -0.90 -22.25
CA HIS A 614 -5.47 -0.09 -22.68
C HIS A 614 -4.14 -0.81 -22.41
N VAL A 615 -3.14 -0.52 -23.23
CA VAL A 615 -1.76 -0.98 -23.06
C VAL A 615 -0.86 0.25 -22.95
N LEU A 616 -0.12 0.35 -21.86
CA LEU A 616 0.89 1.38 -21.61
C LEU A 616 2.26 0.72 -21.62
N SER A 617 3.27 1.35 -22.20
CA SER A 617 4.63 0.80 -22.22
C SER A 617 5.65 1.90 -21.99
N LEU A 618 6.65 1.62 -21.18
CA LEU A 618 7.79 2.51 -20.95
C LEU A 618 9.04 1.80 -21.45
N VAL A 619 9.80 2.48 -22.31
CA VAL A 619 11.08 2.01 -22.84
C VAL A 619 12.18 2.76 -22.11
N GLY A 620 13.20 2.03 -21.67
CA GLY A 620 14.36 2.58 -20.95
C GLY A 620 14.09 2.94 -19.50
N GLN A 621 12.93 2.56 -18.96
CA GLN A 621 12.51 2.92 -17.61
C GLN A 621 11.61 1.84 -17.00
N ILE A 622 11.97 1.41 -15.80
CA ILE A 622 11.15 0.68 -14.85
C ILE A 622 11.06 1.57 -13.61
N PRO A 623 9.96 2.30 -13.38
CA PRO A 623 9.77 3.16 -12.23
C PRO A 623 9.90 2.39 -10.92
N PRO A 624 10.38 3.04 -9.84
CA PRO A 624 10.43 2.43 -8.52
C PRO A 624 9.03 2.05 -8.03
N ARG A 625 8.93 1.01 -7.19
CA ARG A 625 7.66 0.54 -6.58
C ARG A 625 7.89 0.05 -5.16
N ASP A 626 7.05 0.47 -4.21
CA ASP A 626 7.07 0.10 -2.78
C ASP A 626 8.47 0.04 -2.16
N TRP A 627 9.15 -1.11 -2.32
CA TRP A 627 10.47 -1.47 -1.75
C TRP A 627 11.54 -1.78 -2.82
N LYS A 628 11.19 -1.76 -4.11
CA LYS A 628 12.06 -2.06 -5.25
C LYS A 628 12.56 -0.77 -5.90
N THR A 629 13.88 -0.64 -5.99
CA THR A 629 14.52 0.45 -6.74
C THR A 629 14.15 0.36 -8.22
N GLY A 630 13.86 1.51 -8.82
CA GLY A 630 13.63 1.59 -10.26
C GLY A 630 14.89 1.24 -11.05
N GLU A 631 14.72 0.86 -12.32
CA GLU A 631 15.82 0.68 -13.27
C GLU A 631 15.66 1.68 -14.40
N ASN A 632 16.73 2.39 -14.78
CA ASN A 632 16.72 3.30 -15.92
C ASN A 632 17.86 2.96 -16.89
N GLY A 633 17.62 3.18 -18.18
CA GLY A 633 18.59 3.03 -19.27
C GLY A 633 18.12 2.07 -20.36
N GLY A 634 18.78 2.10 -21.53
CA GLY A 634 18.34 1.38 -22.73
C GLY A 634 18.20 -0.14 -22.62
N HIS A 635 18.65 -0.76 -21.53
CA HIS A 635 18.59 -2.20 -21.30
C HIS A 635 17.27 -2.68 -20.67
N CYS A 636 16.41 -1.78 -20.17
CA CYS A 636 15.21 -2.15 -19.44
C CYS A 636 13.94 -1.52 -20.02
N GLY A 637 12.78 -2.09 -19.66
CA GLY A 637 11.48 -1.54 -19.99
C GLY A 637 10.34 -2.32 -19.35
N GLN A 638 9.12 -1.79 -19.48
CA GLN A 638 7.93 -2.44 -18.93
C GLN A 638 6.69 -2.20 -19.78
N VAL A 639 5.75 -3.14 -19.71
CA VAL A 639 4.44 -3.08 -20.36
C VAL A 639 3.35 -3.31 -19.33
N PHE A 640 2.44 -2.35 -19.20
CA PHE A 640 1.20 -2.46 -18.44
C PHE A 640 0.02 -2.78 -19.33
N VAL A 641 -0.88 -3.59 -18.81
CA VAL A 641 -2.15 -3.93 -19.44
C VAL A 641 -3.28 -3.65 -18.45
N GLU A 642 -4.14 -2.69 -18.78
CA GLU A 642 -5.36 -2.40 -18.04
C GLU A 642 -6.49 -3.32 -18.52
N LEU A 643 -7.09 -4.06 -17.59
CA LEU A 643 -8.19 -4.98 -17.82
C LEU A 643 -9.54 -4.34 -17.47
N LEU A 644 -10.62 -4.96 -17.95
CA LEU A 644 -11.94 -4.76 -17.37
C LEU A 644 -11.96 -5.24 -15.91
N SER A 645 -12.76 -4.59 -15.08
CA SER A 645 -12.88 -4.94 -13.67
C SER A 645 -13.31 -6.39 -13.47
N SER A 646 -12.75 -7.07 -12.46
CA SER A 646 -13.00 -8.50 -12.18
C SER A 646 -14.49 -8.90 -12.12
N GLU A 647 -15.36 -8.00 -11.67
CA GLU A 647 -16.83 -8.17 -11.68
C GLU A 647 -17.42 -8.35 -13.09
N ASN A 648 -16.84 -7.70 -14.08
CA ASN A 648 -17.28 -7.72 -15.47
C ASN A 648 -16.58 -8.81 -16.30
N ARG A 649 -15.73 -9.65 -15.67
CA ARG A 649 -15.06 -10.81 -16.31
C ARG A 649 -15.22 -12.09 -15.49
N PRO A 650 -16.47 -12.54 -15.22
CA PRO A 650 -16.73 -13.68 -14.36
C PRO A 650 -16.10 -14.98 -14.91
N GLY A 651 -15.29 -15.66 -14.10
CA GLY A 651 -14.64 -16.92 -14.46
C GLY A 651 -13.32 -16.77 -15.25
N LEU A 652 -12.88 -15.54 -15.49
CA LEU A 652 -11.63 -15.23 -16.18
C LEU A 652 -10.71 -14.39 -15.28
N SER A 653 -9.78 -15.03 -14.58
CA SER A 653 -8.80 -14.36 -13.73
C SER A 653 -7.69 -13.67 -14.52
N ALA A 654 -7.11 -12.61 -13.94
CA ALA A 654 -5.96 -11.91 -14.48
C ALA A 654 -4.77 -12.87 -14.66
N GLU A 655 -4.55 -13.78 -13.71
CA GLU A 655 -3.52 -14.82 -13.84
C GLU A 655 -3.72 -15.71 -15.06
N ARG A 656 -4.97 -16.07 -15.40
CA ARG A 656 -5.25 -16.86 -16.60
C ARG A 656 -4.93 -16.08 -17.88
N ILE A 657 -5.20 -14.78 -17.89
CA ILE A 657 -4.86 -13.87 -18.99
C ILE A 657 -3.33 -13.69 -19.07
N LEU A 658 -2.67 -13.49 -17.94
CA LEU A 658 -1.23 -13.37 -17.81
C LEU A 658 -0.52 -14.63 -18.31
N ASN A 659 -1.02 -15.81 -17.96
CA ASN A 659 -0.51 -17.09 -18.44
C ASN A 659 -0.72 -17.29 -19.94
N ALA A 660 -1.86 -16.82 -20.48
CA ALA A 660 -2.08 -16.80 -21.92
C ALA A 660 -1.09 -15.85 -22.63
N TRP A 661 -0.84 -14.68 -22.04
CA TRP A 661 0.15 -13.72 -22.52
C TRP A 661 1.57 -14.29 -22.47
N ARG A 662 1.99 -14.85 -21.32
CA ARG A 662 3.27 -15.55 -21.12
C ARG A 662 3.49 -16.64 -22.18
N LYS A 663 2.46 -17.44 -22.47
CA LYS A 663 2.53 -18.48 -23.50
C LYS A 663 2.65 -17.92 -24.92
N LYS A 664 2.06 -16.76 -25.21
CA LYS A 664 2.18 -16.09 -26.53
C LYS A 664 3.54 -15.46 -26.75
N VAL A 665 4.16 -14.96 -25.67
CA VAL A 665 5.51 -14.40 -25.69
C VAL A 665 6.55 -15.49 -25.88
N GLY A 666 6.48 -16.58 -25.10
CA GLY A 666 7.49 -17.64 -25.13
C GLY A 666 8.85 -17.19 -24.58
N ASP A 667 9.91 -17.92 -24.91
CA ASP A 667 11.26 -17.59 -24.47
C ASP A 667 11.83 -16.45 -25.32
N MET A 668 12.28 -15.37 -24.69
CA MET A 668 12.94 -14.25 -25.35
C MET A 668 14.47 -14.37 -25.24
N PRO A 669 15.20 -14.58 -26.36
CA PRO A 669 16.66 -14.74 -26.31
C PRO A 669 17.37 -13.48 -25.80
N GLY A 670 18.39 -13.67 -24.96
CA GLY A 670 19.24 -12.59 -24.45
C GLY A 670 18.64 -11.77 -23.32
N VAL A 671 17.39 -12.05 -22.92
CA VAL A 671 16.77 -11.42 -21.74
C VAL A 671 17.35 -12.04 -20.47
N GLU A 672 17.77 -11.19 -19.54
CA GLU A 672 18.25 -11.62 -18.23
C GLU A 672 17.10 -11.84 -17.26
N ARG A 673 16.12 -10.93 -17.28
CA ARG A 673 14.90 -11.02 -16.47
C ARG A 673 13.68 -10.70 -17.33
N LEU A 674 12.72 -11.62 -17.34
CA LEU A 674 11.39 -11.43 -17.93
C LEU A 674 10.34 -11.78 -16.87
N ALA A 675 9.84 -10.79 -16.16
CA ALA A 675 8.92 -11.01 -15.04
C ALA A 675 7.49 -10.66 -15.44
N PHE A 676 6.59 -11.64 -15.35
CA PHE A 676 5.15 -11.47 -15.55
C PHE A 676 4.48 -11.44 -14.19
N SER A 677 3.84 -10.33 -13.84
CA SER A 677 3.11 -10.23 -12.57
C SER A 677 1.76 -9.55 -12.71
N VAL A 678 0.86 -9.92 -11.81
CA VAL A 678 -0.43 -9.25 -11.61
C VAL A 678 -0.22 -8.24 -10.48
N LEU A 679 -0.68 -7.00 -10.64
CA LEU A 679 -0.58 -6.00 -9.56
C LEU A 679 -1.60 -6.32 -8.47
N HIS A 680 -1.17 -6.99 -7.41
CA HIS A 680 -2.02 -7.19 -6.23
C HIS A 680 -2.00 -5.94 -5.33
N GLY A 681 -3.07 -5.69 -4.58
CA GLY A 681 -3.14 -4.63 -3.59
C GLY A 681 -2.62 -5.13 -2.24
N GLY A 682 -1.83 -4.30 -1.56
CA GLY A 682 -1.13 -4.64 -0.30
C GLY A 682 0.38 -4.48 -0.46
N PRO A 683 1.13 -4.32 0.64
CA PRO A 683 2.58 -4.15 0.57
C PRO A 683 3.25 -5.39 -0.02
N ALA A 684 3.90 -5.23 -1.18
CA ALA A 684 4.55 -6.32 -1.88
C ALA A 684 5.78 -6.86 -1.11
N GLY A 685 6.09 -8.15 -1.24
CA GLY A 685 7.30 -8.81 -0.72
C GLY A 685 7.51 -10.13 -1.45
N ASN A 686 8.76 -10.61 -1.55
CA ASN A 686 9.01 -11.94 -2.14
C ASN A 686 8.72 -13.02 -1.08
N PRO A 687 8.13 -14.18 -1.49
CA PRO A 687 7.93 -15.31 -0.58
C PRO A 687 9.25 -15.81 0.04
N ILE A 688 10.33 -15.77 -0.73
CA ILE A 688 11.68 -16.13 -0.28
C ILE A 688 12.62 -14.98 -0.63
N GLU A 689 13.24 -14.40 0.40
CA GLU A 689 14.24 -13.33 0.25
C GLU A 689 15.37 -13.51 1.28
N ILE A 690 16.58 -13.69 0.77
CA ILE A 690 17.76 -13.97 1.58
C ILE A 690 18.84 -12.94 1.25
N GLN A 691 19.23 -12.14 2.24
CA GLN A 691 20.31 -11.17 2.10
C GLN A 691 21.62 -11.78 2.57
N LEU A 692 22.64 -11.79 1.71
CA LEU A 692 24.00 -12.19 2.01
C LEU A 692 24.85 -10.94 2.24
N ILE A 693 25.40 -10.77 3.44
CA ILE A 693 26.08 -9.55 3.88
C ILE A 693 27.56 -9.86 4.08
N GLY A 694 28.43 -9.09 3.43
CA GLY A 694 29.88 -9.33 3.44
C GLY A 694 30.70 -8.11 3.01
N HIS A 695 32.02 -8.26 3.05
CA HIS A 695 32.96 -7.22 2.57
C HIS A 695 33.51 -7.54 1.18
N ASP A 696 33.69 -8.82 0.87
CA ASP A 696 34.26 -9.30 -0.39
C ASP A 696 33.13 -9.69 -1.35
N PHE A 697 33.05 -8.98 -2.47
CA PHE A 697 31.97 -9.12 -3.44
C PHE A 697 32.06 -10.44 -4.22
N ASP A 698 33.27 -10.90 -4.57
CA ASP A 698 33.46 -12.14 -5.32
C ASP A 698 33.00 -13.36 -4.49
N ILE A 699 33.25 -13.31 -3.18
CA ILE A 699 32.77 -14.34 -2.24
C ILE A 699 31.25 -14.27 -2.09
N LEU A 700 30.67 -13.06 -2.04
CA LEU A 700 29.21 -12.88 -1.99
C LEU A 700 28.54 -13.44 -3.25
N GLU A 701 29.08 -13.21 -4.45
CA GLU A 701 28.53 -13.75 -5.70
C GLU A 701 28.55 -15.29 -5.73
N GLN A 702 29.66 -15.90 -5.27
CA GLN A 702 29.75 -17.35 -5.17
C GLN A 702 28.71 -17.91 -4.18
N ALA A 703 28.57 -17.27 -3.02
CA ALA A 703 27.57 -17.66 -2.02
C ALA A 703 26.14 -17.46 -2.55
N ALA A 704 25.87 -16.38 -3.29
CA ALA A 704 24.57 -16.14 -3.92
C ALA A 704 24.24 -17.20 -4.97
N SER A 705 25.21 -17.60 -5.80
CA SER A 705 25.05 -18.68 -6.76
C SER A 705 24.74 -20.02 -6.08
N ASP A 706 25.41 -20.32 -4.96
CA ASP A 706 25.13 -21.53 -4.17
C ASP A 706 23.71 -21.50 -3.59
N VAL A 707 23.27 -20.35 -3.05
CA VAL A 707 21.90 -20.18 -2.54
C VAL A 707 20.86 -20.34 -3.65
N LYS A 708 21.06 -19.74 -4.82
CA LYS A 708 20.16 -19.90 -5.98
C LYS A 708 20.04 -21.36 -6.40
N ALA A 709 21.15 -22.09 -6.44
CA ALA A 709 21.18 -23.50 -6.81
C ALA A 709 20.41 -24.36 -5.80
N GLU A 710 20.53 -24.06 -4.51
CA GLU A 710 19.78 -24.76 -3.46
C GLU A 710 18.28 -24.46 -3.54
N ILE A 711 17.89 -23.18 -3.71
CA ILE A 711 16.48 -22.80 -3.86
C ILE A 711 15.86 -23.51 -5.07
N ALA A 712 16.59 -23.59 -6.19
CA ALA A 712 16.14 -24.26 -7.41
C ALA A 712 15.89 -25.78 -7.24
N SER A 713 16.40 -26.39 -6.18
CA SER A 713 16.15 -27.80 -5.87
C SER A 713 14.75 -28.07 -5.31
N TYR A 714 14.09 -27.05 -4.76
CA TYR A 714 12.76 -27.18 -4.19
C TYR A 714 11.68 -27.16 -5.29
N PRO A 715 10.73 -28.12 -5.29
CA PRO A 715 9.64 -28.10 -6.25
C PRO A 715 8.74 -26.89 -6.00
N GLY A 716 8.33 -26.21 -7.07
CA GLY A 716 7.42 -25.05 -7.00
C GLY A 716 8.11 -23.69 -6.95
N THR A 717 9.44 -23.60 -6.76
CA THR A 717 10.17 -22.33 -6.88
C THR A 717 10.39 -21.96 -8.35
N TYR A 718 10.18 -20.70 -8.70
CA TYR A 718 10.45 -20.17 -10.04
C TYR A 718 10.88 -18.70 -9.97
N ASP A 719 11.35 -18.16 -11.11
CA ASP A 719 11.86 -16.78 -11.22
C ASP A 719 12.94 -16.43 -10.17
N ILE A 720 13.81 -17.39 -9.86
CA ILE A 720 14.93 -17.24 -8.92
C ILE A 720 15.96 -16.28 -9.52
N ALA A 721 16.23 -15.19 -8.81
CA ALA A 721 17.16 -14.15 -9.23
C ALA A 721 17.94 -13.60 -8.05
N ASP A 722 19.01 -12.86 -8.34
CA ASP A 722 19.69 -12.02 -7.36
C ASP A 722 19.86 -10.61 -7.92
N ASP A 723 20.23 -9.67 -7.06
CA ASP A 723 20.45 -8.27 -7.40
C ASP A 723 21.89 -7.96 -7.84
N SER A 724 22.78 -8.95 -7.93
CA SER A 724 24.12 -8.79 -8.50
C SER A 724 24.08 -8.92 -10.01
N LYS A 725 24.23 -7.78 -10.70
CA LYS A 725 24.37 -7.77 -12.17
C LYS A 725 25.84 -7.57 -12.54
N PRO A 726 26.36 -8.27 -13.57
CA PRO A 726 27.64 -7.91 -14.16
C PRO A 726 27.59 -6.45 -14.64
N GLY A 727 28.55 -5.61 -14.24
CA GLY A 727 28.59 -4.24 -14.72
C GLY A 727 29.03 -4.13 -16.19
N LYS A 728 28.89 -2.91 -16.70
CA LYS A 728 29.25 -2.56 -18.07
C LYS A 728 30.75 -2.75 -18.31
N GLU A 729 31.11 -2.91 -19.57
CA GLU A 729 32.51 -2.71 -19.96
C GLU A 729 32.91 -1.27 -19.65
N GLU A 730 34.05 -1.11 -18.99
CA GLU A 730 34.60 0.19 -18.59
C GLU A 730 35.96 0.42 -19.24
N ILE A 731 36.28 1.70 -19.41
CA ILE A 731 37.57 2.16 -19.90
C ILE A 731 38.25 2.91 -18.75
N ARG A 732 39.27 2.29 -18.15
CA ARG A 732 40.05 2.89 -17.06
C ARG A 732 41.22 3.66 -17.64
N LEU A 733 41.24 4.96 -17.38
CA LEU A 733 42.33 5.85 -17.80
C LEU A 733 43.35 6.01 -16.68
N LYS A 734 44.61 5.69 -16.97
CA LYS A 734 45.73 5.96 -16.06
C LYS A 734 46.72 6.90 -16.73
N ALA A 735 47.15 7.95 -16.03
CA ALA A 735 48.20 8.82 -16.56
C ALA A 735 49.50 8.04 -16.71
N ARG A 736 50.16 8.16 -17.87
CA ARG A 736 51.51 7.62 -18.08
C ARG A 736 52.54 8.49 -17.34
N ASP A 737 53.67 7.91 -16.97
CA ASP A 737 54.79 8.66 -16.37
C ASP A 737 55.25 9.84 -17.24
N GLY A 738 55.09 9.72 -18.57
CA GLY A 738 55.40 10.76 -19.56
C GLY A 738 54.41 11.93 -19.62
N ALA A 739 53.23 11.84 -19.00
CA ALA A 739 52.21 12.90 -19.06
C ALA A 739 52.61 14.13 -18.23
N SER A 740 53.17 13.92 -17.02
CA SER A 740 53.52 15.01 -16.11
C SER A 740 54.60 15.96 -16.69
N PRO A 741 55.70 15.48 -17.31
CA PRO A 741 56.66 16.33 -18.02
C PRO A 741 56.06 17.15 -19.17
N LEU A 742 54.98 16.67 -19.79
CA LEU A 742 54.24 17.36 -20.86
C LEU A 742 53.22 18.37 -20.31
N GLY A 743 53.20 18.60 -18.99
CA GLY A 743 52.28 19.53 -18.35
C GLY A 743 50.84 19.03 -18.25
N VAL A 744 50.61 17.71 -18.44
CA VAL A 744 49.30 17.08 -18.36
C VAL A 744 49.18 16.30 -17.06
N SER A 745 48.19 16.66 -16.23
CA SER A 745 47.85 15.89 -15.02
C SER A 745 46.74 14.87 -15.30
N LEU A 746 46.58 13.88 -14.43
CA LEU A 746 45.43 12.96 -14.49
C LEU A 746 44.09 13.72 -14.41
N GLN A 747 44.03 14.79 -13.62
CA GLN A 747 42.86 15.66 -13.53
C GLN A 747 42.53 16.32 -14.87
N ASP A 748 43.55 16.75 -15.63
CA ASP A 748 43.33 17.37 -16.95
C ASP A 748 42.83 16.35 -17.97
N ILE A 749 43.32 15.11 -17.92
CA ILE A 749 42.85 14.00 -18.75
C ILE A 749 41.38 13.68 -18.40
N ALA A 750 41.10 13.42 -17.12
CA ALA A 750 39.76 13.05 -16.66
C ALA A 750 38.72 14.14 -16.97
N ARG A 751 39.04 15.42 -16.72
CA ARG A 751 38.16 16.55 -17.03
C ARG A 751 37.85 16.62 -18.52
N GLN A 752 38.87 16.59 -19.38
CA GLN A 752 38.66 16.71 -20.84
C GLN A 752 37.89 15.52 -21.41
N VAL A 753 38.12 14.31 -20.92
CA VAL A 753 37.36 13.11 -21.33
C VAL A 753 35.90 13.24 -20.90
N ARG A 754 35.64 13.70 -19.66
CA ARG A 754 34.28 13.98 -19.20
C ARG A 754 33.59 15.02 -20.09
N GLN A 755 34.25 16.13 -20.41
CA GLN A 755 33.72 17.18 -21.29
C GLN A 755 33.40 16.64 -22.69
N ALA A 756 34.27 15.78 -23.23
CA ALA A 756 34.10 15.16 -24.53
C ALA A 756 32.86 14.24 -24.61
N PHE A 757 32.75 13.27 -23.69
CA PHE A 757 31.76 12.19 -23.81
C PHE A 757 30.47 12.43 -23.01
N TYR A 758 30.58 12.98 -21.79
CA TYR A 758 29.42 13.31 -20.96
C TYR A 758 28.91 14.72 -21.27
N GLY A 759 29.82 15.69 -21.24
CA GLY A 759 29.58 17.10 -21.50
C GLY A 759 29.93 18.02 -20.33
N GLU A 760 30.27 19.27 -20.65
CA GLU A 760 30.40 20.37 -19.68
C GLU A 760 29.10 21.15 -19.62
N GLU A 761 28.52 21.33 -18.43
CA GLU A 761 27.42 22.28 -18.23
C GLU A 761 28.00 23.71 -18.35
N ALA A 762 27.71 24.38 -19.47
CA ALA A 762 28.15 25.76 -19.67
C ALA A 762 27.29 26.71 -18.84
N VAL A 763 25.97 26.62 -18.97
CA VAL A 763 25.02 27.47 -18.25
C VAL A 763 23.70 26.73 -18.06
N ARG A 764 22.98 27.05 -16.98
CA ARG A 764 21.60 26.64 -16.75
C ARG A 764 20.67 27.82 -17.00
N ILE A 765 19.64 27.62 -17.82
CA ILE A 765 18.69 28.68 -18.16
C ILE A 765 17.27 28.24 -17.81
N GLN A 766 16.46 29.17 -17.31
CA GLN A 766 15.05 28.91 -17.08
C GLN A 766 14.26 29.27 -18.34
N ARG A 767 13.53 28.30 -18.93
CA ARG A 767 12.62 28.51 -20.05
C ARG A 767 11.21 28.07 -19.64
N GLY A 768 10.40 29.04 -19.23
CA GLY A 768 9.08 28.75 -18.67
C GLY A 768 9.21 28.13 -17.28
N ARG A 769 8.74 26.89 -17.11
CA ARG A 769 8.87 26.11 -15.86
C ARG A 769 10.10 25.19 -15.88
N ASP A 770 10.71 24.97 -17.04
CA ASP A 770 11.81 24.04 -17.20
C ASP A 770 13.16 24.72 -16.96
N ASP A 771 14.02 24.05 -16.20
CA ASP A 771 15.43 24.39 -16.08
C ASP A 771 16.21 23.61 -17.14
N ILE A 772 16.71 24.32 -18.15
CA ILE A 772 17.38 23.73 -19.29
C ILE A 772 18.88 23.82 -19.09
N LYS A 773 19.54 22.67 -19.10
CA LYS A 773 20.99 22.56 -19.10
C LYS A 773 21.52 22.81 -20.52
N VAL A 774 22.55 23.64 -20.62
CA VAL A 774 23.27 23.89 -21.87
C VAL A 774 24.60 23.14 -21.80
N MET A 775 24.69 22.03 -22.53
CA MET A 775 25.79 21.08 -22.45
C MET A 775 26.74 21.23 -23.64
N VAL A 776 28.04 21.29 -23.40
CA VAL A 776 29.09 21.31 -24.46
C VAL A 776 29.80 19.96 -24.49
N ARG A 777 29.80 19.28 -25.63
CA ARG A 777 30.39 17.93 -25.80
C ARG A 777 30.80 17.64 -27.24
N TYR A 778 31.44 16.49 -27.47
CA TYR A 778 31.77 16.06 -28.83
C TYR A 778 30.53 15.87 -29.70
N ALA A 779 30.68 15.79 -31.03
CA ALA A 779 29.56 15.43 -31.89
C ALA A 779 29.11 13.98 -31.67
N GLU A 780 27.81 13.69 -31.85
CA GLU A 780 27.24 12.36 -31.63
C GLU A 780 28.06 11.21 -32.28
N PRO A 781 28.55 11.32 -33.54
CA PRO A 781 29.32 10.24 -34.17
C PRO A 781 30.66 9.93 -33.47
N GLU A 782 31.32 10.97 -32.94
CA GLU A 782 32.58 10.82 -32.21
C GLU A 782 32.34 10.24 -30.83
N ARG A 783 31.24 10.62 -30.15
CA ARG A 783 30.86 10.08 -28.83
C ARG A 783 30.44 8.61 -28.89
N ARG A 784 29.83 8.16 -29.98
CA ARG A 784 29.25 6.80 -30.12
C ARG A 784 30.22 5.78 -30.73
N SER A 785 31.51 6.11 -30.84
CA SER A 785 32.52 5.20 -31.39
C SER A 785 33.75 5.09 -30.49
N PHE A 786 34.34 3.89 -30.43
CA PHE A 786 35.62 3.69 -29.74
C PHE A 786 36.75 4.49 -30.38
N ALA A 787 36.70 4.69 -31.70
CA ALA A 787 37.65 5.53 -32.44
C ALA A 787 37.67 6.97 -31.91
N GLY A 788 36.54 7.51 -31.43
CA GLY A 788 36.49 8.83 -30.83
C GLY A 788 37.35 8.97 -29.57
N VAL A 789 37.53 7.89 -28.80
CA VAL A 789 38.46 7.88 -27.65
C VAL A 789 39.91 7.85 -28.13
N GLU A 790 40.22 7.06 -29.15
CA GLU A 790 41.57 6.91 -29.70
C GLU A 790 42.05 8.17 -30.43
N GLU A 791 41.15 8.87 -31.11
CA GLU A 791 41.45 10.09 -31.89
C GLU A 791 41.47 11.36 -31.02
N MET A 792 41.00 11.26 -29.77
CA MET A 792 40.94 12.37 -28.83
C MET A 792 42.32 12.99 -28.58
N ARG A 793 42.34 14.34 -28.50
CA ARG A 793 43.53 15.12 -28.12
C ARG A 793 43.33 15.79 -26.77
N ILE A 794 44.31 15.64 -25.89
CA ILE A 794 44.41 16.34 -24.62
C ILE A 794 45.17 17.65 -24.84
N ARG A 795 44.51 18.75 -24.48
CA ARG A 795 45.06 20.10 -24.61
C ARG A 795 45.76 20.51 -23.32
N THR A 796 47.01 21.00 -23.44
CA THR A 796 47.78 21.51 -22.29
C THR A 796 47.41 22.95 -21.97
N ARG A 797 47.86 23.45 -20.81
CA ARG A 797 47.68 24.88 -20.45
C ARG A 797 48.41 25.85 -21.38
N GLU A 798 49.45 25.37 -22.06
CA GLU A 798 50.21 26.15 -23.04
C GLU A 798 49.56 26.13 -24.43
N GLY A 799 48.52 25.30 -24.62
CA GLY A 799 47.76 25.18 -25.87
C GLY A 799 48.25 24.07 -26.80
N ASP A 800 49.19 23.22 -26.35
CA ASP A 800 49.66 22.08 -27.13
C ASP A 800 48.61 20.97 -27.16
N GLU A 801 48.50 20.26 -28.29
CA GLU A 801 47.56 19.15 -28.50
C GLU A 801 48.31 17.82 -28.53
N ILE A 802 48.05 16.97 -27.53
CA ILE A 802 48.74 15.68 -27.38
C ILE A 802 47.73 14.54 -27.57
N PRO A 803 48.03 13.51 -28.37
CA PRO A 803 47.19 12.30 -28.44
C PRO A 803 46.89 11.72 -27.05
N LEU A 804 45.65 11.25 -26.83
CA LEU A 804 45.28 10.65 -25.55
C LEU A 804 46.15 9.43 -25.21
N ASP A 805 46.52 8.61 -26.19
CA ASP A 805 47.33 7.39 -26.02
C ASP A 805 48.78 7.63 -25.58
N GLU A 806 49.33 8.82 -25.87
CA GLU A 806 50.66 9.27 -25.43
C GLU A 806 50.70 9.70 -23.96
N VAL A 807 49.58 10.18 -23.41
CA VAL A 807 49.50 10.68 -22.02
C VAL A 807 48.70 9.77 -21.09
N ALA A 808 47.85 8.92 -21.62
CA ALA A 808 47.03 7.98 -20.87
C ALA A 808 47.24 6.54 -21.35
N GLN A 809 47.31 5.62 -20.40
CA GLN A 809 47.11 4.21 -20.63
C GLN A 809 45.62 3.90 -20.50
N VAL A 810 45.08 3.26 -21.53
CA VAL A 810 43.68 2.84 -21.63
C VAL A 810 43.61 1.36 -21.29
N ASP A 811 43.08 1.03 -20.11
CA ASP A 811 42.85 -0.35 -19.67
C ASP A 811 41.35 -0.67 -19.79
N TYR A 812 41.00 -1.79 -20.42
CA TYR A 812 39.61 -2.25 -20.50
C TYR A 812 39.29 -3.16 -19.32
N GLY A 813 38.15 -2.93 -18.67
CA GLY A 813 37.70 -3.68 -17.51
C GLY A 813 36.18 -3.88 -17.50
N ARG A 814 35.67 -4.38 -16.38
CA ARG A 814 34.25 -4.33 -16.05
C ARG A 814 34.11 -3.74 -14.66
N ALA A 815 33.28 -2.71 -14.55
CA ALA A 815 32.92 -2.11 -13.27
C ALA A 815 31.83 -2.94 -12.58
N TYR A 816 31.48 -2.62 -11.34
CA TYR A 816 30.20 -3.05 -10.78
C TYR A 816 29.05 -2.36 -11.52
N SER A 817 27.90 -3.01 -11.62
CA SER A 817 26.67 -2.43 -12.17
C SER A 817 25.98 -1.52 -11.15
N VAL A 818 25.89 -2.04 -9.94
CA VAL A 818 25.23 -1.48 -8.78
C VAL A 818 25.91 -2.08 -7.56
N ILE A 819 26.03 -1.28 -6.51
CA ILE A 819 26.48 -1.76 -5.20
C ILE A 819 25.36 -1.49 -4.21
N HIS A 820 24.75 -2.56 -3.73
CA HIS A 820 23.76 -2.48 -2.65
C HIS A 820 24.46 -2.63 -1.31
N ARG A 821 24.06 -1.81 -0.35
CA ARG A 821 24.57 -1.85 1.01
C ARG A 821 23.44 -1.73 2.03
N VAL A 822 23.57 -2.48 3.11
CA VAL A 822 22.68 -2.44 4.28
C VAL A 822 23.54 -2.23 5.51
N ASP A 823 23.22 -1.21 6.30
CA ASP A 823 23.92 -0.85 7.53
C ASP A 823 25.46 -0.77 7.36
N ARG A 824 25.89 -0.17 6.24
CA ARG A 824 27.28 0.09 5.85
C ARG A 824 28.07 -1.12 5.34
N LYS A 825 27.37 -2.18 4.93
CA LYS A 825 28.00 -3.40 4.39
C LYS A 825 27.39 -3.75 3.06
N ARG A 826 28.22 -4.22 2.13
CA ARG A 826 27.75 -4.72 0.84
C ARG A 826 26.85 -5.93 1.06
N VAL A 827 25.78 -6.00 0.27
CA VAL A 827 24.79 -7.07 0.31
C VAL A 827 24.51 -7.57 -1.11
N ILE A 828 24.27 -8.87 -1.24
CA ILE A 828 23.60 -9.46 -2.41
C ILE A 828 22.32 -10.12 -1.91
N THR A 829 21.19 -9.75 -2.49
CA THR A 829 19.87 -10.26 -2.15
C THR A 829 19.45 -11.31 -3.16
N VAL A 830 19.19 -12.52 -2.70
CA VAL A 830 18.62 -13.60 -3.52
C VAL A 830 17.12 -13.66 -3.27
N VAL A 831 16.33 -13.63 -4.33
CA VAL A 831 14.87 -13.67 -4.31
C VAL A 831 14.34 -14.85 -5.11
N SER A 832 13.20 -15.38 -4.70
CA SER A 832 12.46 -16.39 -5.47
C SER A 832 10.96 -16.21 -5.26
N ASP A 833 10.21 -16.44 -6.34
CA ASP A 833 8.77 -16.63 -6.28
C ASP A 833 8.46 -18.12 -6.07
N LEU A 834 7.21 -18.43 -5.70
CA LEU A 834 6.76 -19.75 -5.31
C LEU A 834 5.35 -20.03 -5.83
N ASP A 835 5.15 -21.21 -6.41
CA ASP A 835 3.82 -21.76 -6.66
C ASP A 835 3.27 -22.33 -5.36
N GLU A 836 2.45 -21.52 -4.69
CA GLU A 836 1.84 -21.82 -3.39
C GLU A 836 0.90 -23.04 -3.43
N ASN A 837 0.47 -23.49 -4.63
CA ASN A 837 -0.29 -24.73 -4.76
C ASN A 837 0.57 -25.99 -4.63
N VAL A 838 1.88 -25.86 -4.85
CA VAL A 838 2.85 -26.97 -4.89
C VAL A 838 3.75 -26.97 -3.67
N ALA A 839 4.12 -25.79 -3.16
CA ALA A 839 5.07 -25.65 -2.07
C ALA A 839 4.73 -24.49 -1.13
N ASN A 840 5.37 -24.47 0.05
CA ASN A 840 5.14 -23.48 1.09
C ASN A 840 6.46 -22.79 1.46
N ALA A 841 6.50 -21.46 1.37
CA ALA A 841 7.71 -20.66 1.56
C ALA A 841 8.28 -20.80 2.97
N THR A 842 7.43 -20.76 4.01
CA THR A 842 7.84 -20.89 5.42
C THR A 842 8.56 -22.21 5.67
N LYS A 843 8.06 -23.30 5.05
CA LYS A 843 8.70 -24.61 5.16
C LYS A 843 10.06 -24.64 4.48
N ILE A 844 10.19 -24.06 3.29
CA ILE A 844 11.47 -23.98 2.55
C ILE A 844 12.48 -23.14 3.32
N VAL A 845 12.09 -21.95 3.79
CA VAL A 845 12.97 -21.06 4.56
C VAL A 845 13.41 -21.71 5.88
N SER A 846 12.49 -22.41 6.57
CA SER A 846 12.84 -23.14 7.79
C SER A 846 13.84 -24.27 7.53
N ASP A 847 13.75 -24.95 6.39
CA ASP A 847 14.67 -26.02 5.99
C ASP A 847 16.06 -25.45 5.66
N LEU A 848 16.10 -24.38 4.85
CA LEU A 848 17.32 -23.61 4.55
C LEU A 848 18.00 -23.10 5.82
N LYS A 849 17.23 -22.61 6.80
CA LYS A 849 17.74 -22.10 8.08
C LYS A 849 18.28 -23.20 8.99
N ALA A 850 17.71 -24.41 8.92
CA ALA A 850 18.11 -25.53 9.76
C ALA A 850 19.46 -26.12 9.32
N ASP A 851 19.63 -26.31 8.00
CA ASP A 851 20.74 -27.09 7.45
C ASP A 851 21.67 -26.26 6.54
N PHE A 852 21.16 -25.72 5.44
CA PHE A 852 21.99 -25.13 4.37
C PHE A 852 22.68 -23.81 4.75
N LEU A 853 21.95 -22.82 5.27
CA LEU A 853 22.48 -21.48 5.56
C LEU A 853 23.59 -21.49 6.64
N PRO A 854 23.47 -22.28 7.73
CA PRO A 854 24.58 -22.45 8.67
C PRO A 854 25.83 -23.10 8.04
N GLU A 855 25.66 -24.01 7.08
CA GLU A 855 26.78 -24.60 6.35
C GLU A 855 27.43 -23.59 5.39
N LEU A 856 26.62 -22.80 4.69
CA LEU A 856 27.07 -21.74 3.79
C LEU A 856 28.01 -20.75 4.50
N VAL A 857 27.62 -20.29 5.70
CA VAL A 857 28.46 -19.39 6.52
C VAL A 857 29.77 -20.05 6.98
N ARG A 858 29.77 -21.38 7.18
CA ARG A 858 31.00 -22.12 7.49
C ARG A 858 31.91 -22.27 6.27
N ARG A 859 31.33 -22.40 5.08
CA ARG A 859 32.04 -22.51 3.79
C ARG A 859 32.68 -21.19 3.38
N TYR A 860 32.00 -20.07 3.65
CA TYR A 860 32.46 -18.71 3.31
C TYR A 860 32.62 -17.84 4.58
N PRO A 861 33.78 -17.90 5.26
CA PRO A 861 34.03 -17.12 6.46
C PRO A 861 33.95 -15.61 6.19
N GLY A 862 33.20 -14.87 7.02
CA GLY A 862 33.03 -13.42 6.89
C GLY A 862 31.70 -12.99 6.27
N ILE A 863 30.94 -13.93 5.70
CA ILE A 863 29.55 -13.70 5.28
C ILE A 863 28.60 -13.88 6.47
N LYS A 864 27.57 -13.05 6.52
CA LYS A 864 26.37 -13.24 7.34
C LYS A 864 25.16 -13.32 6.43
N TYR A 865 24.07 -13.90 6.92
CA TYR A 865 22.79 -13.87 6.21
C TYR A 865 21.71 -13.20 7.06
N SER A 866 20.76 -12.54 6.39
CA SER A 866 19.48 -12.13 6.96
C SER A 866 18.35 -12.75 6.14
N LEU A 867 17.26 -13.10 6.81
CA LEU A 867 16.02 -13.52 6.17
C LEU A 867 15.11 -12.29 6.14
N GLU A 868 14.71 -11.87 4.95
CA GLU A 868 13.84 -10.71 4.74
C GLU A 868 12.55 -11.19 4.04
N GLY A 869 11.86 -10.31 3.31
CA GLY A 869 10.62 -10.64 2.61
C GLY A 869 9.46 -10.95 3.56
N ASP A 870 8.55 -11.82 3.11
CA ASP A 870 7.32 -12.13 3.83
C ASP A 870 7.55 -12.79 5.19
N GLU A 871 8.60 -13.60 5.34
CA GLU A 871 8.91 -14.30 6.60
C GLU A 871 9.20 -13.32 7.74
N LYS A 872 10.04 -12.30 7.49
CA LYS A 872 10.37 -11.29 8.50
C LYS A 872 9.14 -10.48 8.91
N ARG A 873 8.37 -10.00 7.93
CA ARG A 873 7.13 -9.24 8.17
C ARG A 873 6.10 -10.06 8.94
N GLN A 874 6.01 -11.36 8.64
CA GLN A 874 5.18 -12.31 9.35
C GLN A 874 5.64 -12.48 10.81
N GLU A 875 6.93 -12.67 11.06
CA GLU A 875 7.48 -12.81 12.41
C GLU A 875 7.22 -11.55 13.27
N GLU A 876 7.45 -10.36 12.71
CA GLU A 876 7.21 -9.08 13.38
C GLU A 876 5.72 -8.85 13.68
N SER A 877 4.84 -9.05 12.68
CA SER A 877 3.40 -8.82 12.80
C SER A 877 2.74 -9.83 13.74
N ILE A 878 3.03 -11.13 13.58
CA ILE A 878 2.46 -12.18 14.45
C ILE A 878 3.06 -12.10 15.85
N GLY A 879 4.35 -11.76 15.97
CA GLY A 879 5.04 -11.59 17.25
C GLY A 879 4.44 -10.46 18.09
N SER A 880 4.24 -9.29 17.48
CA SER A 880 3.58 -8.15 18.13
C SER A 880 2.10 -8.46 18.46
N LEU A 881 1.37 -9.06 17.52
CA LEU A 881 -0.02 -9.49 17.74
C LEU A 881 -0.13 -10.47 18.91
N LYS A 882 0.76 -11.47 19.02
CA LYS A 882 0.76 -12.44 20.11
C LYS A 882 0.99 -11.78 21.47
N LYS A 883 1.93 -10.82 21.55
CA LYS A 883 2.18 -10.04 22.77
C LYS A 883 0.94 -9.21 23.14
N GLY A 884 0.40 -8.45 22.20
CA GLY A 884 -0.79 -7.63 22.41
C GLY A 884 -2.02 -8.46 22.79
N PHE A 885 -2.26 -9.57 22.08
CA PHE A 885 -3.37 -10.49 22.36
C PHE A 885 -3.26 -11.12 23.75
N THR A 886 -2.05 -11.46 24.21
CA THR A 886 -1.82 -11.95 25.57
C THR A 886 -2.20 -10.90 26.62
N LEU A 887 -1.81 -9.64 26.40
CA LEU A 887 -2.20 -8.52 27.25
C LEU A 887 -3.72 -8.28 27.25
N ALA A 888 -4.38 -8.38 26.09
CA ALA A 888 -5.83 -8.29 25.99
C ALA A 888 -6.54 -9.43 26.75
N LEU A 889 -6.06 -10.68 26.62
CA LEU A 889 -6.60 -11.80 27.39
C LEU A 889 -6.43 -11.60 28.89
N MET A 890 -5.30 -11.04 29.35
CA MET A 890 -5.11 -10.65 30.75
C MET A 890 -6.10 -9.56 31.17
N GLY A 891 -6.30 -8.53 30.34
CA GLY A 891 -7.27 -7.46 30.58
C GLY A 891 -8.71 -7.99 30.67
N ILE A 892 -9.11 -8.87 29.74
CA ILE A 892 -10.41 -9.56 29.74
C ILE A 892 -10.54 -10.40 31.01
N TYR A 893 -9.52 -11.19 31.37
CA TYR A 893 -9.52 -11.98 32.62
C TYR A 893 -9.73 -11.09 33.84
N LEU A 894 -9.05 -9.94 33.94
CA LEU A 894 -9.19 -9.00 35.06
C LEU A 894 -10.60 -8.40 35.14
N ILE A 895 -11.19 -8.00 34.00
CA ILE A 895 -12.57 -7.50 33.97
C ILE A 895 -13.55 -8.58 34.44
N LEU A 896 -13.41 -9.80 33.93
CA LEU A 896 -14.28 -10.91 34.33
C LEU A 896 -14.08 -11.27 35.81
N ALA A 897 -12.83 -11.32 36.28
CA ALA A 897 -12.50 -11.69 37.66
C ALA A 897 -13.07 -10.67 38.65
N THR A 898 -12.99 -9.38 38.32
CA THR A 898 -13.55 -8.30 39.14
C THR A 898 -15.08 -8.30 39.12
N GLN A 899 -15.69 -8.52 37.95
CA GLN A 899 -17.15 -8.60 37.80
C GLN A 899 -17.75 -9.76 38.62
N PHE A 900 -17.16 -10.96 38.51
CA PHE A 900 -17.67 -12.16 39.18
C PHE A 900 -17.12 -12.36 40.60
N ARG A 901 -16.12 -11.56 41.01
CA ARG A 901 -15.38 -11.72 42.26
C ARG A 901 -14.85 -13.15 42.43
N SER A 902 -14.35 -13.74 41.34
CA SER A 902 -13.92 -15.13 41.26
C SER A 902 -12.70 -15.28 40.35
N TYR A 903 -11.74 -16.11 40.76
CA TYR A 903 -10.58 -16.46 39.95
C TYR A 903 -10.85 -17.60 38.96
N THR A 904 -11.89 -18.41 39.19
CA THR A 904 -12.18 -19.60 38.39
C THR A 904 -13.19 -19.33 37.28
N GLN A 905 -14.22 -18.54 37.54
CA GLN A 905 -15.27 -18.22 36.56
C GLN A 905 -14.73 -17.54 35.28
N PRO A 906 -13.76 -16.61 35.34
CA PRO A 906 -13.15 -16.06 34.14
C PRO A 906 -12.50 -17.13 33.26
N GLY A 907 -11.82 -18.11 33.86
CA GLY A 907 -11.21 -19.21 33.12
C GLY A 907 -12.24 -20.10 32.42
N ILE A 908 -13.41 -20.31 33.04
CA ILE A 908 -14.54 -21.05 32.43
C ILE A 908 -15.09 -20.28 31.23
N ILE A 909 -15.29 -18.97 31.35
CA ILE A 909 -15.78 -18.11 30.27
C ILE A 909 -14.78 -18.07 29.10
N MET A 910 -13.49 -17.87 29.40
CA MET A 910 -12.43 -17.82 28.39
C MET A 910 -12.18 -19.17 27.70
N MET A 911 -12.66 -20.28 28.28
CA MET A 911 -12.60 -21.59 27.63
C MET A 911 -13.37 -21.60 26.30
N ALA A 912 -14.33 -20.69 26.10
CA ALA A 912 -15.04 -20.55 24.83
C ALA A 912 -14.16 -20.00 23.68
N ILE A 913 -13.07 -19.29 23.99
CA ILE A 913 -12.19 -18.65 22.98
C ILE A 913 -11.50 -19.69 22.07
N PRO A 914 -10.78 -20.71 22.58
CA PRO A 914 -10.20 -21.76 21.73
C PRO A 914 -11.20 -22.42 20.78
N PHE A 915 -12.45 -22.55 21.19
CA PHE A 915 -13.49 -23.16 20.37
C PHE A 915 -14.02 -22.22 19.28
N GLY A 916 -14.03 -20.91 19.52
CA GLY A 916 -14.23 -19.93 18.45
C GLY A 916 -13.16 -20.07 17.36
N LEU A 917 -11.90 -20.24 17.76
CA LEU A 917 -10.80 -20.48 16.81
C LEU A 917 -10.97 -21.78 16.01
N VAL A 918 -11.45 -22.85 16.65
CA VAL A 918 -11.81 -24.09 15.95
C VAL A 918 -12.86 -23.84 14.86
N GLY A 919 -13.91 -23.09 15.20
CA GLY A 919 -14.94 -22.71 14.22
C GLY A 919 -14.38 -21.89 13.07
N ALA A 920 -13.48 -20.94 13.36
CA ALA A 920 -12.80 -20.15 12.34
C ALA A 920 -12.03 -21.02 11.35
N VAL A 921 -11.22 -21.97 11.84
CA VAL A 921 -10.45 -22.90 10.98
C VAL A 921 -11.37 -23.79 10.15
N ILE A 922 -12.43 -24.34 10.74
CA ILE A 922 -13.41 -25.14 10.00
C ILE A 922 -14.12 -24.31 8.93
N GLY A 923 -14.40 -23.03 9.22
CA GLY A 923 -14.99 -22.10 8.25
C GLY A 923 -14.12 -21.90 7.01
N HIS A 924 -12.81 -21.70 7.23
CA HIS A 924 -11.83 -21.61 6.14
C HIS A 924 -11.79 -22.88 5.29
N LEU A 925 -11.81 -24.05 5.93
CA LEU A 925 -11.88 -25.33 5.24
C LEU A 925 -13.18 -25.52 4.43
N ILE A 926 -14.33 -25.08 4.95
CA ILE A 926 -15.62 -25.19 4.24
C ILE A 926 -15.69 -24.25 3.05
N MET A 927 -15.12 -23.05 3.19
CA MET A 927 -15.15 -22.01 2.17
C MET A 927 -14.01 -22.13 1.15
N ASP A 928 -13.10 -23.09 1.34
CA ASP A 928 -11.90 -23.28 0.50
C ASP A 928 -11.02 -22.02 0.47
N LEU A 929 -10.75 -21.47 1.65
CA LEU A 929 -9.95 -20.26 1.85
C LEU A 929 -8.75 -20.56 2.74
N ASP A 930 -7.61 -19.96 2.42
CA ASP A 930 -6.43 -19.98 3.29
C ASP A 930 -6.64 -19.14 4.55
N VAL A 931 -6.02 -19.56 5.64
CA VAL A 931 -5.95 -18.73 6.86
C VAL A 931 -4.93 -17.63 6.61
N THR A 932 -5.35 -16.38 6.76
CA THR A 932 -4.48 -15.22 6.53
C THR A 932 -4.25 -14.40 7.78
N LEU A 933 -3.40 -13.37 7.69
CA LEU A 933 -3.25 -12.39 8.77
C LEU A 933 -4.61 -11.74 9.12
N MET A 934 -5.48 -11.53 8.13
CA MET A 934 -6.85 -11.03 8.34
C MET A 934 -7.73 -12.03 9.08
N SER A 935 -7.57 -13.33 8.82
CA SER A 935 -8.22 -14.39 9.59
C SER A 935 -7.79 -14.40 11.05
N LEU A 936 -6.51 -14.08 11.35
CA LEU A 936 -6.00 -13.95 12.70
C LEU A 936 -6.57 -12.72 13.41
N PHE A 937 -6.66 -11.57 12.75
CA PHE A 937 -7.31 -10.39 13.29
C PHE A 937 -8.81 -10.64 13.57
N GLY A 938 -9.50 -11.32 12.66
CA GLY A 938 -10.88 -11.76 12.87
C GLY A 938 -11.02 -12.72 14.05
N SER A 939 -10.04 -13.60 14.24
CA SER A 939 -9.97 -14.54 15.37
C SER A 939 -9.74 -13.83 16.71
N VAL A 940 -8.91 -12.78 16.73
CA VAL A 940 -8.70 -11.91 17.88
C VAL A 940 -9.97 -11.12 18.22
N ALA A 941 -10.61 -10.51 17.21
CA ALA A 941 -11.91 -9.85 17.36
C ALA A 941 -13.00 -10.80 17.91
N LEU A 942 -13.07 -12.01 17.36
CA LEU A 942 -13.99 -13.07 17.79
C LEU A 942 -13.85 -13.40 19.28
N SER A 943 -12.64 -13.36 19.83
CA SER A 943 -12.42 -13.69 21.25
C SER A 943 -13.26 -12.81 22.20
N GLY A 944 -13.40 -11.51 21.90
CA GLY A 944 -14.23 -10.59 22.68
C GLY A 944 -15.72 -10.87 22.52
N ILE A 945 -16.16 -11.14 21.28
CA ILE A 945 -17.56 -11.45 20.94
C ILE A 945 -18.01 -12.72 21.68
N VAL A 946 -17.19 -13.77 21.66
CA VAL A 946 -17.52 -15.06 22.27
C VAL A 946 -17.57 -14.98 23.80
N VAL A 947 -16.70 -14.16 24.40
CA VAL A 947 -16.70 -13.92 25.85
C VAL A 947 -18.00 -13.26 26.31
N ASN A 948 -18.60 -12.38 25.50
CA ASN A 948 -19.87 -11.72 25.82
C ASN A 948 -21.01 -12.72 26.12
N ASP A 949 -21.25 -13.66 25.21
CA ASP A 949 -22.35 -14.63 25.37
C ASP A 949 -22.18 -15.51 26.60
N ALA A 950 -20.94 -15.96 26.85
CA ALA A 950 -20.57 -16.77 28.01
C ALA A 950 -20.67 -15.98 29.33
N LEU A 951 -20.27 -14.70 29.34
CA LEU A 951 -20.38 -13.80 30.49
C LEU A 951 -21.82 -13.72 30.98
N ILE A 952 -22.77 -13.47 30.07
CA ILE A 952 -24.17 -13.30 30.48
C ILE A 952 -24.79 -14.63 30.93
N LEU A 953 -24.41 -15.76 30.32
CA LEU A 953 -24.87 -17.08 30.75
C LEU A 953 -24.42 -17.39 32.20
N ILE A 954 -23.17 -17.10 32.54
CA ILE A 954 -22.64 -17.29 33.89
C ILE A 954 -23.28 -16.31 34.89
N ASP A 955 -23.52 -15.05 34.51
CA ASP A 955 -24.23 -14.09 35.36
C ASP A 955 -25.65 -14.56 35.74
N PHE A 956 -26.41 -15.08 34.77
CA PHE A 956 -27.73 -15.66 35.04
C PHE A 956 -27.65 -16.92 35.92
N THR A 957 -26.64 -17.75 35.70
CA THR A 957 -26.41 -18.96 36.52
C THR A 957 -26.10 -18.59 37.97
N ASN A 958 -25.22 -17.61 38.18
CA ASN A 958 -24.88 -17.11 39.51
C ASN A 958 -26.11 -16.54 40.24
N ARG A 959 -26.96 -15.79 39.54
CA ARG A 959 -28.22 -15.28 40.10
C ARG A 959 -29.17 -16.40 40.47
N ALA A 960 -29.34 -17.40 39.60
CA ALA A 960 -30.19 -18.56 39.87
C ALA A 960 -29.72 -19.36 41.10
N VAL A 961 -28.40 -19.45 41.34
CA VAL A 961 -27.83 -20.04 42.56
C VAL A 961 -28.09 -19.14 43.78
N GLN A 962 -27.93 -17.82 43.65
CA GLN A 962 -28.26 -16.86 44.72
C GLN A 962 -29.74 -16.90 45.12
N ASP A 963 -30.63 -17.17 44.16
CA ASP A 963 -32.07 -17.37 44.36
C ASP A 963 -32.42 -18.75 44.99
N GLY A 964 -31.41 -19.55 45.35
CA GLY A 964 -31.58 -20.80 46.11
C GLY A 964 -31.72 -22.08 45.29
N LYS A 965 -31.50 -22.04 43.97
CA LYS A 965 -31.48 -23.27 43.13
C LYS A 965 -30.17 -24.04 43.31
N SER A 966 -30.20 -25.37 43.17
CA SER A 966 -28.98 -26.16 43.10
C SER A 966 -28.19 -25.82 41.83
N LEU A 967 -26.87 -26.03 41.82
CA LEU A 967 -26.02 -25.69 40.67
C LEU A 967 -26.51 -26.33 39.36
N GLU A 968 -26.87 -27.61 39.39
CA GLU A 968 -27.41 -28.32 38.22
C GLU A 968 -28.72 -27.71 37.73
N GLN A 969 -29.64 -27.39 38.65
CA GLN A 969 -30.92 -26.75 38.30
C GLN A 969 -30.72 -25.30 37.83
N ALA A 970 -29.73 -24.61 38.37
CA ALA A 970 -29.37 -23.25 37.98
C ALA A 970 -28.81 -23.22 36.56
N VAL A 971 -27.90 -24.15 36.20
CA VAL A 971 -27.36 -24.30 34.84
C VAL A 971 -28.47 -24.63 33.85
N GLU A 972 -29.34 -25.61 34.16
CA GLU A 972 -30.46 -25.96 33.28
C GLU A 972 -31.44 -24.80 33.07
N ALA A 973 -31.80 -24.09 34.15
CA ALA A 973 -32.71 -22.96 34.09
C ALA A 973 -32.11 -21.77 33.33
N SER A 974 -30.82 -21.51 33.53
CA SER A 974 -30.11 -20.39 32.89
C SER A 974 -29.87 -20.66 31.41
N GLY A 975 -29.43 -21.87 31.05
CA GLY A 975 -29.32 -22.30 29.65
C GLY A 975 -30.65 -22.16 28.91
N ARG A 976 -31.76 -22.63 29.50
CA ARG A 976 -33.10 -22.46 28.90
C ARG A 976 -33.50 -20.99 28.72
N ALA A 977 -33.19 -20.13 29.68
CA ALA A 977 -33.49 -18.71 29.61
C ALA A 977 -32.61 -17.97 28.59
N ARG A 978 -31.37 -18.41 28.40
CA ARG A 978 -30.37 -17.76 27.53
C ARG A 978 -30.29 -18.33 26.12
N PHE A 979 -30.81 -19.53 25.87
CA PHE A 979 -30.80 -20.15 24.54
C PHE A 979 -31.37 -19.21 23.46
N ARG A 980 -32.51 -18.56 23.73
CA ARG A 980 -33.11 -17.63 22.77
C ARG A 980 -32.23 -16.39 22.52
N PRO A 981 -31.82 -15.61 23.54
CA PRO A 981 -30.92 -14.48 23.34
C PRO A 981 -29.63 -14.85 22.60
N VAL A 982 -28.96 -15.94 22.98
CA VAL A 982 -27.66 -16.35 22.42
C VAL A 982 -27.78 -16.80 20.97
N ILE A 983 -28.85 -17.52 20.60
CA ILE A 983 -29.10 -17.84 19.18
C ILE A 983 -29.44 -16.59 18.38
N LEU A 984 -30.14 -15.62 18.98
CA LEU A 984 -30.52 -14.39 18.30
C LEU A 984 -29.30 -13.54 17.96
N THR A 985 -28.40 -13.28 18.92
CA THR A 985 -27.15 -12.52 18.73
C THR A 985 -26.27 -13.16 17.66
N SER A 986 -26.16 -14.48 17.70
CA SER A 986 -25.39 -15.25 16.73
C SER A 986 -25.96 -15.18 15.33
N VAL A 987 -27.28 -15.39 15.17
CA VAL A 987 -27.96 -15.31 13.88
C VAL A 987 -27.91 -13.89 13.31
N THR A 988 -28.09 -12.86 14.13
CA THR A 988 -28.00 -11.46 13.66
C THR A 988 -26.59 -11.11 13.21
N THR A 989 -25.56 -11.56 13.95
CA THR A 989 -24.17 -11.31 13.56
C THR A 989 -23.80 -12.03 12.27
N ILE A 990 -24.15 -13.30 12.14
CA ILE A 990 -23.96 -14.07 10.90
C ILE A 990 -24.71 -13.42 9.74
N ALA A 991 -25.96 -12.99 9.96
CA ALA A 991 -26.77 -12.36 8.93
C ALA A 991 -26.24 -10.97 8.51
N GLY A 992 -25.64 -10.22 9.45
CA GLY A 992 -25.00 -8.93 9.18
C GLY A 992 -23.74 -9.04 8.33
N LEU A 993 -22.95 -10.11 8.53
CA LEU A 993 -21.70 -10.36 7.80
C LEU A 993 -21.90 -11.17 6.51
N MET A 994 -23.05 -11.84 6.35
CA MET A 994 -23.31 -12.72 5.19
C MET A 994 -23.16 -12.03 3.83
N PRO A 995 -23.66 -10.79 3.59
CA PRO A 995 -23.46 -10.11 2.31
C PRO A 995 -21.97 -9.96 1.97
N LEU A 996 -21.15 -9.69 2.98
CA LEU A 996 -19.71 -9.50 2.79
C LEU A 996 -18.99 -10.82 2.47
N MET A 997 -19.36 -11.92 3.13
CA MET A 997 -18.75 -13.24 2.88
C MET A 997 -19.02 -13.77 1.46
N LEU A 998 -20.09 -13.30 0.82
CA LEU A 998 -20.47 -13.71 -0.53
C LEU A 998 -19.98 -12.75 -1.61
N GLU A 999 -19.20 -11.74 -1.22
CA GLU A 999 -18.67 -10.73 -2.13
C GLU A 999 -17.57 -11.31 -3.02
N ARG A 1000 -17.50 -10.86 -4.27
CA ARG A 1000 -16.52 -11.36 -5.26
C ARG A 1000 -15.46 -10.35 -5.65
N SER A 1001 -15.64 -9.08 -5.29
CA SER A 1001 -14.71 -8.02 -5.65
C SER A 1001 -13.31 -8.24 -5.05
N PHE A 1002 -12.28 -7.96 -5.85
CA PHE A 1002 -10.86 -8.11 -5.48
C PHE A 1002 -10.51 -7.51 -4.12
N GLN A 1003 -10.88 -6.24 -3.91
CA GLN A 1003 -10.53 -5.52 -2.70
C GLN A 1003 -11.30 -6.03 -1.47
N ALA A 1004 -12.46 -6.68 -1.65
CA ALA A 1004 -13.16 -7.35 -0.57
C ALA A 1004 -12.52 -8.71 -0.22
N GLN A 1005 -11.90 -9.40 -1.17
CA GLN A 1005 -11.25 -10.70 -0.94
C GLN A 1005 -10.18 -10.64 0.14
N PHE A 1006 -9.51 -9.50 0.31
CA PHE A 1006 -8.56 -9.30 1.41
C PHE A 1006 -9.20 -9.44 2.80
N LEU A 1007 -10.47 -9.04 2.96
CA LEU A 1007 -11.15 -8.99 4.25
C LEU A 1007 -12.22 -10.09 4.44
N ILE A 1008 -12.56 -10.85 3.39
CA ILE A 1008 -13.43 -12.03 3.49
C ILE A 1008 -12.90 -13.05 4.52
N PRO A 1009 -11.60 -13.41 4.58
CA PRO A 1009 -11.09 -14.36 5.57
C PRO A 1009 -11.34 -13.92 7.03
N MET A 1010 -11.32 -12.60 7.30
CA MET A 1010 -11.70 -12.04 8.59
C MET A 1010 -13.18 -12.29 8.92
N ALA A 1011 -14.08 -12.01 7.97
CA ALA A 1011 -15.51 -12.22 8.14
C ALA A 1011 -15.86 -13.72 8.30
N VAL A 1012 -15.15 -14.61 7.59
CA VAL A 1012 -15.27 -16.07 7.71
C VAL A 1012 -14.84 -16.53 9.11
N SER A 1013 -13.69 -16.06 9.60
CA SER A 1013 -13.21 -16.32 10.97
C SER A 1013 -14.27 -15.97 12.02
N ILE A 1014 -14.86 -14.77 11.95
CA ILE A 1014 -15.87 -14.33 12.93
C ILE A 1014 -17.16 -15.14 12.78
N THR A 1015 -17.66 -15.33 11.55
CA THR A 1015 -18.97 -15.94 11.33
C THR A 1015 -19.00 -17.41 11.74
N PHE A 1016 -18.05 -18.21 11.23
CA PHE A 1016 -18.00 -19.63 11.57
C PHE A 1016 -17.47 -19.86 12.98
N GLY A 1017 -16.56 -19.00 13.44
CA GLY A 1017 -16.09 -19.01 14.82
C GLY A 1017 -17.22 -18.75 15.82
N LEU A 1018 -18.08 -17.76 15.55
CA LEU A 1018 -19.25 -17.49 16.37
C LEU A 1018 -20.24 -18.65 16.31
N LEU A 1019 -20.51 -19.23 15.14
CA LEU A 1019 -21.41 -20.38 14.98
C LEU A 1019 -20.96 -21.56 15.86
N ALA A 1020 -19.67 -21.90 15.83
CA ALA A 1020 -19.12 -22.96 16.68
C ALA A 1020 -19.14 -22.59 18.17
N ALA A 1021 -18.72 -21.36 18.50
CA ALA A 1021 -18.69 -20.85 19.86
C ALA A 1021 -20.09 -20.78 20.49
N THR A 1022 -21.13 -20.49 19.73
CA THR A 1022 -22.52 -20.45 20.19
C THR A 1022 -22.96 -21.81 20.72
N VAL A 1023 -22.73 -22.86 19.93
CA VAL A 1023 -23.07 -24.24 20.30
C VAL A 1023 -22.30 -24.66 21.54
N LEU A 1024 -21.03 -24.30 21.62
CA LEU A 1024 -20.15 -24.70 22.72
C LEU A 1024 -20.42 -23.89 23.99
N THR A 1025 -20.72 -22.60 23.89
CA THR A 1025 -21.13 -21.76 25.03
C THR A 1025 -22.42 -22.26 25.66
N LEU A 1026 -23.37 -22.78 24.87
CA LEU A 1026 -24.63 -23.29 25.41
C LEU A 1026 -24.53 -24.70 26.03
N VAL A 1027 -23.47 -25.46 25.76
CA VAL A 1027 -23.34 -26.89 26.13
C VAL A 1027 -22.16 -27.17 27.06
N LEU A 1028 -21.02 -26.50 26.86
CA LEU A 1028 -19.77 -26.73 27.57
C LEU A 1028 -19.55 -25.76 28.74
N VAL A 1029 -19.83 -24.47 28.52
CA VAL A 1029 -19.79 -23.40 29.55
C VAL A 1029 -21.01 -23.55 30.46
#